data_AF-B6B531-F1
#
_entry.id   AF-B6B531-F1
#
_cell.length_a   1.000
_cell.length_b   1.000
_cell.length_c   1.000
_cell.angle_alpha   90.00
_cell.angle_beta   90.00
_cell.angle_gamma   90.00
#
_symmetry.space_group_name_H-M   'P 1'
#
loop_
_entity.id
_entity.type
_entity.pdbx_description
1 polymer ?
#
loop_
_entity_poly.entity_id
_entity_poly.type
_entity_poly.pdbx_seq_one_letter_code
_entity_poly.pdbx_strand_id
1 'polypeptide(L)'
;MVAHSCIQLVSEFQRQHVMDHFQVGEELQALCIANDWEIDVDLLNQTNWSLEEITGNDGEIYGYFVRFDESSTSDDLAQIGLSNGDLTREVSLNAFDHPEFESTVDEVSGARVVDTRSTRAKRWTPLTGITVRGFKAAKEAKIPLGDVTILVGPNGCGKSSVLQAVHWAARAASYVLPKNQKEMISFERLDYIPSSEPLKTLHNGELKTGAKSEAVEVYFQHGSDGEEQIQATVKIRAARNKGGITAYMEGGSAVTPYKQRYQFITAYIPGLAGLSESEAILAQPTLRRQASSGDAGGVLRNILYNLGTDSNDDKEVGTGKARLKTLNRLVASVHPNSSIDVSFDEREDFHISASIKDIETGSVRPLETAATGILQVVQIFAYLILFKPKLMLIDEPDAHLHPDKQERLIEALELASKEFETQIVLTTHSPNIVRAASLVSKLVWMKDGTVQTEDDEAIRRLLGWGGLDKSILFFVEDEDDKPLRAILRQWPTISTQVAVCRCFGIDNLPRDKFLKGLLVDGELKVKAAIHRDGDFMTDEEANKWKDNFSTDGVYPWVTAGSDLEGYFCSAKYLAALYNVSEVEAEEWRSKAAANIGKAKDHFFEKRKKIVYALWPDGGSPSAQELWDAAGGKSPGTVKGKKLHKALKQIVKSQGMDDKLLDAFAIPVGFVVAEELKTILETALAAE
;
A
#
# COMPACT_ATOMS: atom_id res chain seq x y z
N MET A 1 34.25 33.91 16.03
CA MET A 1 34.87 32.71 16.64
C MET A 1 34.44 32.49 18.09
N VAL A 2 34.08 33.54 18.86
CA VAL A 2 33.62 33.40 20.25
C VAL A 2 32.18 32.84 20.38
N ALA A 3 31.27 33.18 19.46
CA ALA A 3 29.89 32.65 19.45
C ALA A 3 29.77 31.13 19.21
N HIS A 4 30.77 30.49 18.60
CA HIS A 4 30.77 29.04 18.34
C HIS A 4 31.18 28.21 19.58
N SER A 5 31.97 28.80 20.49
CA SER A 5 32.46 28.13 21.71
C SER A 5 31.33 27.92 22.73
N CYS A 6 30.41 28.88 22.84
CA CYS A 6 29.31 28.83 23.80
C CYS A 6 28.24 27.78 23.46
N ILE A 7 27.96 27.56 22.16
CA ILE A 7 26.93 26.60 21.72
C ILE A 7 27.38 25.15 22.00
N GLN A 8 28.68 24.85 21.85
CA GLN A 8 29.19 23.50 22.11
C GLN A 8 29.18 23.16 23.61
N LEU A 9 29.61 24.07 24.48
CA LEU A 9 29.65 23.86 25.93
C LEU A 9 28.25 23.66 26.54
N VAL A 10 27.25 24.41 26.08
CA VAL A 10 25.86 24.26 26.54
C VAL A 10 25.26 22.93 26.06
N SER A 11 25.61 22.47 24.86
CA SER A 11 25.11 21.20 24.31
C SER A 11 25.70 19.95 24.99
N GLU A 12 26.96 20.02 25.44
CA GLU A 12 27.62 18.91 26.14
C GLU A 12 27.15 18.78 27.59
N PHE A 13 26.88 19.89 28.28
CA PHE A 13 26.40 19.88 29.66
C PHE A 13 24.94 19.41 29.78
N GLN A 14 24.09 19.73 28.79
CA GLN A 14 22.67 19.34 28.79
C GLN A 14 22.42 17.86 28.43
N ARG A 15 23.41 17.14 27.89
CA ARG A 15 23.27 15.68 27.64
C ARG A 15 23.33 14.83 28.91
N GLN A 16 23.69 15.39 30.07
CA GLN A 16 23.90 14.62 31.30
C GLN A 16 22.84 14.80 32.41
N HIS A 17 21.96 15.81 32.39
CA HIS A 17 21.00 16.01 33.47
C HIS A 17 19.59 16.42 32.98
N VAL A 18 18.61 15.59 33.32
CA VAL A 18 17.16 15.81 33.15
C VAL A 18 16.65 16.60 34.35
N MET A 19 16.04 17.76 34.09
CA MET A 19 15.11 18.55 34.92
C MET A 19 15.22 18.43 36.46
N ASP A 20 15.77 19.46 37.11
CA ASP A 20 15.14 20.18 38.24
C ASP A 20 16.04 21.33 38.74
N HIS A 21 15.46 22.53 38.91
CA HIS A 21 15.95 23.68 39.69
C HIS A 21 17.40 24.15 39.40
N PHE A 22 17.55 25.07 38.45
CA PHE A 22 18.84 25.64 38.04
C PHE A 22 19.48 26.54 39.11
N GLN A 23 20.67 26.18 39.58
CA GLN A 23 21.74 27.14 39.83
C GLN A 23 22.58 27.23 38.55
N VAL A 24 22.36 28.27 37.75
CA VAL A 24 23.22 28.60 36.59
C VAL A 24 24.58 29.10 37.14
N GLY A 25 25.70 28.62 36.61
CA GLY A 25 27.03 29.09 37.03
C GLY A 25 27.26 30.56 36.67
N GLU A 26 28.04 31.28 37.50
CA GLU A 26 28.34 32.72 37.35
C GLU A 26 28.88 33.09 35.95
N GLU A 27 29.66 32.20 35.31
CA GLU A 27 30.22 32.44 33.96
C GLU A 27 29.14 32.53 32.85
N LEU A 28 28.06 31.75 32.95
CA LEU A 28 26.95 31.79 32.01
C LEU A 28 26.06 33.02 32.24
N GLN A 29 25.90 33.42 33.50
CA GLN A 29 25.18 34.64 33.86
C GLN A 29 25.90 35.89 33.34
N ALA A 30 27.23 35.96 33.50
CA ALA A 30 28.05 37.05 32.99
C ALA A 30 27.87 37.24 31.47
N LEU A 31 27.84 36.13 30.71
CA LEU A 31 27.67 36.14 29.26
C LEU A 31 26.29 36.66 28.83
N CYS A 32 25.23 36.23 29.51
CA CYS A 32 23.86 36.68 29.26
C CYS A 32 23.69 38.18 29.54
N ILE A 33 24.22 38.66 30.66
CA ILE A 33 24.20 40.08 31.06
C ILE A 33 24.99 40.92 30.04
N ALA A 34 26.19 40.47 29.65
CA ALA A 34 27.01 41.17 28.66
C ALA A 34 26.32 41.27 27.30
N ASN A 35 25.59 40.23 26.90
CA ASN A 35 24.81 40.22 25.66
C ASN A 35 23.59 41.17 25.71
N ASP A 36 22.84 41.19 26.82
CA ASP A 36 21.70 42.12 27.03
C ASP A 36 22.14 43.59 27.03
N TRP A 37 23.33 43.86 27.57
CA TRP A 37 23.90 45.20 27.64
C TRP A 37 24.74 45.60 26.43
N GLU A 38 24.93 44.70 25.46
CA GLU A 38 25.78 44.85 24.28
C GLU A 38 27.25 45.25 24.61
N ILE A 39 27.83 44.64 25.64
CA ILE A 39 29.21 44.89 26.09
C ILE A 39 30.09 43.63 26.01
N ASP A 40 31.42 43.80 26.08
CA ASP A 40 32.35 42.68 26.18
C ASP A 40 32.24 42.02 27.57
N VAL A 41 32.12 40.69 27.61
CA VAL A 41 32.02 39.91 28.86
C VAL A 41 33.27 40.06 29.72
N ASP A 42 34.43 40.32 29.11
CA ASP A 42 35.68 40.53 29.84
C ASP A 42 35.64 41.78 30.73
N LEU A 43 34.80 42.77 30.40
CA LEU A 43 34.57 43.95 31.25
C LEU A 43 33.76 43.60 32.49
N LEU A 44 32.76 42.72 32.35
CA LEU A 44 31.97 42.24 33.49
C LEU A 44 32.81 41.39 34.43
N ASN A 45 33.67 40.52 33.87
CA ASN A 45 34.57 39.63 34.62
C ASN A 45 35.68 40.38 35.39
N GLN A 46 35.97 41.62 35.02
CA GLN A 46 36.93 42.48 35.74
C GLN A 46 36.30 43.21 36.94
N THR A 47 34.98 43.13 37.09
CA THR A 47 34.23 43.78 38.17
C THR A 47 33.63 42.75 39.12
N ASN A 48 33.47 43.12 40.39
CA ASN A 48 32.74 42.30 41.36
C ASN A 48 31.27 42.70 41.33
N TRP A 49 30.41 41.76 40.92
CA TRP A 49 28.97 41.99 40.80
C TRP A 49 28.16 40.84 41.41
N SER A 50 26.90 41.13 41.71
CA SER A 50 25.91 40.15 42.18
C SER A 50 24.55 40.41 41.52
N LEU A 51 23.79 39.36 41.26
CA LEU A 51 22.45 39.44 40.68
C LEU A 51 21.39 39.44 41.79
N GLU A 52 20.54 40.46 41.83
CA GLU A 52 19.40 40.56 42.73
C GLU A 52 18.10 40.46 41.91
N GLU A 53 17.15 39.61 42.34
CA GLU A 53 15.85 39.43 41.68
C GLU A 53 14.85 40.51 42.13
N ILE A 54 14.12 41.09 41.18
CA ILE A 54 13.02 42.02 41.44
C ILE A 54 11.74 41.20 41.52
N THR A 55 11.23 40.97 42.73
CA THR A 55 9.98 40.21 42.95
C THR A 55 8.81 41.14 43.29
N GLY A 56 7.65 40.87 42.69
CA GLY A 56 6.39 41.54 43.00
C GLY A 56 5.73 40.97 44.26
N ASN A 57 4.71 41.66 44.77
CA ASN A 57 3.94 41.22 45.94
C ASN A 57 3.13 39.91 45.71
N ASP A 58 3.05 39.46 44.46
CA ASP A 58 2.46 38.20 43.99
C ASP A 58 3.47 37.04 43.92
N GLY A 59 4.75 37.32 44.15
CA GLY A 59 5.83 36.34 44.10
C GLY A 59 6.37 36.08 42.69
N GLU A 60 5.92 36.81 41.66
CA GLU A 60 6.50 36.74 40.31
C GLU A 60 7.74 37.64 40.18
N ILE A 61 8.72 37.21 39.39
CA ILE A 61 9.93 37.98 39.09
C ILE A 61 9.61 38.92 37.92
N TYR A 62 9.89 40.21 38.09
CA TYR A 62 9.61 41.28 37.11
C TYR A 62 10.88 41.87 36.47
N GLY A 63 12.06 41.48 36.95
CA GLY A 63 13.35 41.87 36.38
C GLY A 63 14.51 41.45 37.27
N TYR A 64 15.73 41.79 36.86
CA TYR A 64 16.94 41.54 37.63
C TYR A 64 17.77 42.82 37.74
N PHE A 65 18.42 43.05 38.88
CA PHE A 65 19.45 44.08 39.03
C PHE A 65 20.81 43.43 39.17
N VAL A 66 21.79 43.93 38.43
CA VAL A 66 23.20 43.63 38.67
C VAL A 66 23.77 44.73 39.54
N ARG A 67 24.26 44.35 40.72
CA ARG A 67 24.81 45.24 41.72
C ARG A 67 26.32 45.08 41.81
N PHE A 68 27.05 46.18 41.68
CA PHE A 68 28.50 46.26 41.74
C PHE A 68 28.99 46.69 43.12
N ASP A 69 30.13 46.15 43.55
CA ASP A 69 30.76 46.52 44.81
C ASP A 69 31.50 47.89 44.71
N GLU A 70 31.64 48.58 45.85
CA GLU A 70 32.35 49.86 46.01
C GLU A 70 33.86 49.75 45.69
N SER A 71 34.39 48.53 45.55
CA SER A 71 35.75 48.25 45.11
C SER A 71 35.98 48.40 43.59
N SER A 72 34.91 48.55 42.80
CA SER A 72 34.96 48.75 41.34
C SER A 72 35.36 50.18 41.00
N THR A 73 36.32 50.38 40.07
CA THR A 73 36.78 51.73 39.73
C THR A 73 35.77 52.49 38.87
N SER A 74 35.72 53.82 38.99
CA SER A 74 34.77 54.65 38.23
C SER A 74 34.93 54.53 36.71
N ASP A 75 36.15 54.20 36.25
CA ASP A 75 36.46 54.06 34.83
C ASP A 75 35.97 52.71 34.27
N ASP A 76 35.88 51.66 35.09
CA ASP A 76 35.34 50.35 34.70
C ASP A 76 33.80 50.39 34.65
N LEU A 77 33.17 51.04 35.64
CA LEU A 77 31.71 51.21 35.71
C LEU A 77 31.19 52.05 34.52
N ALA A 78 31.94 53.05 34.08
CA ALA A 78 31.59 53.85 32.91
C ALA A 78 31.61 53.05 31.60
N GLN A 79 32.54 52.09 31.46
CA GLN A 79 32.65 51.24 30.27
C GLN A 79 31.50 50.23 30.14
N ILE A 80 30.91 49.84 31.27
CA ILE A 80 29.70 49.02 31.33
C ILE A 80 28.41 49.85 31.43
N GLY A 81 28.45 51.13 31.04
CA GLY A 81 27.26 51.96 30.82
C GLY A 81 26.58 52.53 32.06
N LEU A 82 27.25 52.54 33.23
CA LEU A 82 26.73 53.19 34.45
C LEU A 82 27.17 54.67 34.51
N SER A 83 26.25 55.54 34.92
CA SER A 83 26.53 56.96 35.21
C SER A 83 27.32 57.13 36.52
N ASN A 84 28.09 58.22 36.64
CA ASN A 84 28.91 58.51 37.82
C ASN A 84 28.10 58.43 39.13
N GLY A 85 28.35 57.38 39.91
CA GLY A 85 27.77 57.16 41.24
C GLY A 85 26.74 56.04 41.35
N ASP A 86 26.31 55.45 40.22
CA ASP A 86 25.36 54.33 40.23
C ASP A 86 26.10 52.98 40.34
N LEU A 87 25.67 52.14 41.29
CA LEU A 87 26.22 50.80 41.54
C LEU A 87 25.28 49.68 41.10
N THR A 88 24.17 50.00 40.42
CA THR A 88 23.16 49.03 40.00
C THR A 88 22.70 49.31 38.59
N ARG A 89 22.64 48.27 37.75
CA ARG A 89 22.07 48.34 36.40
C ARG A 89 21.04 47.23 36.21
N GLU A 90 19.90 47.57 35.63
CA GLU A 90 18.82 46.62 35.34
C GLU A 90 19.20 45.72 34.16
N VAL A 91 18.78 44.46 34.24
CA VAL A 91 18.91 43.45 33.19
C VAL A 91 17.50 43.01 32.81
N SER A 92 17.24 42.90 31.51
CA SER A 92 15.96 42.45 30.97
C SER A 92 15.52 41.12 31.59
N LEU A 93 14.22 40.96 31.86
CA LEU A 93 13.64 39.69 32.30
C LEU A 93 13.99 38.54 31.33
N ASN A 94 14.09 38.86 30.04
CA ASN A 94 14.35 37.91 28.97
C ASN A 94 15.85 37.68 28.73
N ALA A 95 16.76 38.33 29.47
CA ALA A 95 18.21 38.21 29.27
C ALA A 95 18.73 36.79 29.51
N PHE A 96 18.00 36.01 30.32
CA PHE A 96 18.32 34.62 30.65
C PHE A 96 17.39 33.61 29.96
N ASP A 97 16.42 34.09 29.18
CA ASP A 97 15.55 33.24 28.38
C ASP A 97 16.24 32.78 27.10
N HIS A 98 15.90 31.58 26.62
CA HIS A 98 16.31 31.17 25.29
C HIS A 98 15.73 32.14 24.26
N PRO A 99 16.50 32.61 23.26
CA PRO A 99 15.97 33.53 22.27
C PRO A 99 14.83 32.85 21.50
N GLU A 100 13.59 33.27 21.77
CA GLU A 100 12.50 33.07 20.84
C GLU A 100 12.83 33.90 19.60
N PHE A 101 13.02 33.22 18.47
CA PHE A 101 13.33 33.87 17.21
C PHE A 101 12.15 34.75 16.76
N GLU A 102 12.17 36.03 17.12
CA GLU A 102 11.39 37.05 16.43
C GLU A 102 11.97 37.24 15.04
N SER A 103 11.25 36.76 14.02
CA SER A 103 11.56 37.04 12.64
C SER A 103 11.15 38.48 12.30
N THR A 104 12.04 39.44 12.52
CA THR A 104 11.92 40.77 11.90
C THR A 104 12.37 40.67 10.44
N VAL A 105 11.41 40.38 9.56
CA VAL A 105 11.58 40.51 8.11
C VAL A 105 11.03 41.86 7.70
N ASP A 106 11.88 42.87 7.65
CA ASP A 106 11.61 44.05 6.83
C ASP A 106 11.96 43.72 5.37
N GLU A 107 10.90 43.81 4.55
CA GLU A 107 10.84 44.06 3.12
C GLU A 107 12.06 43.72 2.24
N VAL A 108 12.05 42.55 1.58
CA VAL A 108 12.06 42.40 0.10
C VAL A 108 11.66 40.96 -0.22
N SER A 109 10.36 40.71 -0.45
CA SER A 109 9.81 39.71 -1.40
C SER A 109 8.36 39.34 -1.02
N GLY A 110 7.49 39.40 -2.03
CA GLY A 110 6.06 39.08 -2.03
C GLY A 110 5.46 38.40 -0.80
N ALA A 111 4.79 39.20 0.03
CA ALA A 111 3.67 38.85 0.91
C ALA A 111 3.67 37.43 1.50
N ARG A 112 4.45 37.21 2.57
CA ARG A 112 4.05 36.25 3.61
C ARG A 112 2.83 36.85 4.32
N VAL A 113 1.67 36.23 4.16
CA VAL A 113 0.59 36.38 5.15
C VAL A 113 1.10 35.69 6.41
N VAL A 114 1.69 36.45 7.32
CA VAL A 114 2.08 35.96 8.64
C VAL A 114 0.80 35.55 9.37
N ASP A 115 0.68 34.26 9.68
CA ASP A 115 -0.45 33.71 10.43
C ASP A 115 -0.33 34.14 11.90
N THR A 116 -0.87 35.31 12.20
CA THR A 116 -0.85 35.91 13.53
C THR A 116 -2.03 35.49 14.41
N ARG A 117 -2.72 34.36 14.15
CA ARG A 117 -3.92 34.00 14.95
C ARG A 117 -4.03 32.53 15.36
N SER A 118 -3.84 32.37 16.68
CA SER A 118 -4.20 31.27 17.58
C SER A 118 -3.13 30.18 17.79
N THR A 119 -2.48 30.28 18.96
CA THR A 119 -1.84 29.21 19.74
C THR A 119 -2.79 28.04 20.09
N ARG A 120 -4.03 28.04 19.58
CA ARG A 120 -5.07 27.02 19.75
C ARG A 120 -5.31 26.16 18.50
N ALA A 121 -4.48 26.24 17.47
CA ALA A 121 -4.52 25.23 16.41
C ALA A 121 -4.14 23.87 17.02
N LYS A 122 -5.09 22.94 17.13
CA LYS A 122 -4.75 21.56 17.51
C LYS A 122 -3.65 21.07 16.56
N ARG A 123 -2.54 20.61 17.13
CA ARG A 123 -1.49 19.89 16.40
C ARG A 123 -2.14 18.74 15.64
N TRP A 124 -1.60 18.42 14.47
CA TRP A 124 -2.05 17.27 13.68
C TRP A 124 -2.05 16.01 14.55
N THR A 125 -3.21 15.40 14.72
CA THR A 125 -3.33 14.07 15.33
C THR A 125 -3.44 13.01 14.24
N PRO A 126 -2.88 11.81 14.45
CA PRO A 126 -3.00 10.71 13.50
C PRO A 126 -4.45 10.42 13.15
N LEU A 127 -4.67 10.06 11.89
CA LEU A 127 -5.98 9.65 11.38
C LEU A 127 -6.27 8.21 11.79
N THR A 128 -7.47 7.97 12.31
CA THR A 128 -7.98 6.64 12.64
C THR A 128 -8.77 6.02 11.49
N GLY A 129 -9.27 6.86 10.57
CA GLY A 129 -10.02 6.42 9.40
C GLY A 129 -10.23 7.51 8.37
N ILE A 130 -10.49 7.09 7.14
CA ILE A 130 -10.90 7.95 6.03
C ILE A 130 -12.16 7.37 5.40
N THR A 131 -13.16 8.20 5.12
CA THR A 131 -14.30 7.81 4.29
C THR A 131 -14.32 8.61 3.00
N VAL A 132 -14.41 7.94 1.86
CA VAL A 132 -14.58 8.55 0.52
C VAL A 132 -15.96 8.22 0.00
N ARG A 133 -16.70 9.22 -0.50
CA ARG A 133 -18.01 9.04 -1.15
C ARG A 133 -18.08 9.74 -2.50
N GLY A 134 -18.67 9.03 -3.46
CA GLY A 134 -19.11 9.60 -4.73
C GLY A 134 -17.99 10.00 -5.69
N PHE A 135 -16.85 9.30 -5.72
CA PHE A 135 -15.71 9.66 -6.59
C PHE A 135 -15.26 8.53 -7.51
N LYS A 136 -15.32 8.75 -8.84
CA LYS A 136 -14.94 7.79 -9.88
C LYS A 136 -15.52 6.40 -9.59
N ALA A 137 -14.69 5.36 -9.44
CA ALA A 137 -15.15 4.02 -9.12
C ALA A 137 -15.49 3.83 -7.62
N ALA A 138 -15.11 4.75 -6.73
CA ALA A 138 -15.44 4.69 -5.31
C ALA A 138 -16.86 5.23 -5.04
N LYS A 139 -17.76 4.32 -4.65
CA LYS A 139 -19.14 4.64 -4.28
C LYS A 139 -19.19 5.16 -2.83
N GLU A 140 -18.80 4.31 -1.89
CA GLU A 140 -18.62 4.63 -0.47
C GLU A 140 -17.57 3.67 0.11
N ALA A 141 -16.38 4.19 0.39
CA ALA A 141 -15.28 3.43 0.97
C ALA A 141 -14.93 4.00 2.33
N LYS A 142 -15.17 3.22 3.40
CA LYS A 142 -14.79 3.54 4.78
C LYS A 142 -13.54 2.75 5.11
N ILE A 143 -12.42 3.43 5.29
CA ILE A 143 -11.10 2.83 5.37
C ILE A 143 -10.54 3.10 6.76
N PRO A 144 -10.36 2.08 7.61
CA PRO A 144 -9.62 2.25 8.85
C PRO A 144 -8.15 2.54 8.52
N LEU A 145 -7.52 3.40 9.31
CA LEU A 145 -6.11 3.74 9.12
C LEU A 145 -5.26 3.25 10.28
N GLY A 146 -4.05 2.82 9.94
CA GLY A 146 -2.93 2.59 10.84
C GLY A 146 -1.71 3.40 10.38
N ASP A 147 -0.52 3.04 10.87
CA ASP A 147 0.75 3.60 10.37
C ASP A 147 0.94 3.26 8.88
N VAL A 148 0.70 2.00 8.53
CA VAL A 148 0.63 1.51 7.15
C VAL A 148 -0.71 0.83 6.93
N THR A 149 -1.40 1.21 5.86
CA THR A 149 -2.70 0.67 5.45
C THR A 149 -2.60 0.20 3.99
N ILE A 150 -3.01 -1.03 3.73
CA ILE A 150 -2.88 -1.67 2.42
C ILE A 150 -4.28 -1.92 1.88
N LEU A 151 -4.65 -1.18 0.83
CA LEU A 151 -5.87 -1.42 0.07
C LEU A 151 -5.60 -2.56 -0.92
N VAL A 152 -6.27 -3.68 -0.72
CA VAL A 152 -6.16 -4.88 -1.54
C VAL A 152 -7.46 -5.07 -2.31
N GLY A 153 -7.37 -5.50 -3.55
CA GLY A 153 -8.56 -5.88 -4.29
C GLY A 153 -8.31 -5.84 -5.78
N PRO A 154 -9.30 -6.21 -6.59
CA PRO A 154 -9.15 -6.38 -8.02
C PRO A 154 -9.00 -5.12 -8.86
N ASN A 155 -8.62 -5.28 -10.14
CA ASN A 155 -8.37 -4.14 -11.04
C ASN A 155 -9.68 -3.38 -11.26
N GLY A 156 -9.62 -2.05 -11.18
CA GLY A 156 -10.80 -1.20 -11.37
C GLY A 156 -11.80 -1.20 -10.21
N CYS A 157 -11.51 -1.84 -9.06
CA CYS A 157 -12.45 -1.86 -7.93
C CYS A 157 -12.56 -0.56 -7.13
N GLY A 158 -11.77 0.47 -7.47
CA GLY A 158 -11.84 1.80 -6.85
C GLY A 158 -10.66 2.20 -5.96
N LYS A 159 -9.64 1.35 -5.78
CA LYS A 159 -8.46 1.65 -4.93
C LYS A 159 -7.75 2.95 -5.31
N SER A 160 -7.32 3.10 -6.56
CA SER A 160 -6.69 4.34 -7.06
C SER A 160 -7.66 5.53 -6.98
N SER A 161 -8.96 5.29 -7.19
CA SER A 161 -9.98 6.34 -7.05
C SER A 161 -10.04 6.88 -5.62
N VAL A 162 -9.94 6.01 -4.61
CA VAL A 162 -9.85 6.43 -3.20
C VAL A 162 -8.63 7.31 -2.97
N LEU A 163 -7.43 6.87 -3.34
CA LEU A 163 -6.21 7.65 -3.12
C LEU A 163 -6.32 9.05 -3.77
N GLN A 164 -6.80 9.10 -5.02
CA GLN A 164 -6.98 10.34 -5.75
C GLN A 164 -8.03 11.26 -5.12
N ALA A 165 -9.14 10.71 -4.60
CA ALA A 165 -10.16 11.49 -3.89
C ALA A 165 -9.59 12.14 -2.64
N VAL A 166 -8.84 11.36 -1.84
CA VAL A 166 -8.19 11.84 -0.62
C VAL A 166 -7.19 12.94 -0.92
N HIS A 167 -6.32 12.73 -1.92
CA HIS A 167 -5.34 13.72 -2.33
C HIS A 167 -6.03 15.00 -2.85
N TRP A 168 -7.05 14.86 -3.69
CA TRP A 168 -7.79 15.99 -4.25
C TRP A 168 -8.51 16.79 -3.17
N ALA A 169 -9.14 16.13 -2.20
CA ALA A 169 -9.76 16.78 -1.05
C ALA A 169 -8.75 17.57 -0.21
N ALA A 170 -7.60 16.96 0.13
CA ALA A 170 -6.58 17.64 0.92
C ALA A 170 -5.96 18.83 0.17
N ARG A 171 -5.66 18.69 -1.13
CA ARG A 171 -5.15 19.80 -1.95
C ARG A 171 -6.20 20.88 -2.18
N ALA A 172 -7.49 20.55 -2.31
CA ALA A 172 -8.54 21.55 -2.42
C ALA A 172 -8.76 22.29 -1.08
N ALA A 173 -8.64 21.58 0.05
CA ALA A 173 -8.78 22.14 1.39
C ALA A 173 -7.71 23.19 1.71
N SER A 174 -6.46 22.99 1.24
CA SER A 174 -5.36 23.95 1.46
C SER A 174 -5.59 25.31 0.82
N TYR A 175 -6.54 25.41 -0.11
CA TYR A 175 -6.92 26.65 -0.77
C TYR A 175 -7.95 27.45 0.02
N VAL A 176 -8.64 26.83 0.97
CA VAL A 176 -9.64 27.48 1.80
C VAL A 176 -8.95 28.32 2.86
N LEU A 177 -9.21 29.63 2.84
CA LEU A 177 -8.62 30.55 3.82
C LEU A 177 -9.03 30.17 5.25
N PRO A 178 -8.17 30.37 6.27
CA PRO A 178 -8.44 29.96 7.66
C PRO A 178 -9.82 30.37 8.18
N LYS A 179 -10.25 31.61 7.87
CA LYS A 179 -11.54 32.21 8.28
C LYS A 179 -12.74 31.72 7.47
N ASN A 180 -12.52 31.11 6.31
CA ASN A 180 -13.59 30.71 5.39
C ASN A 180 -13.98 29.24 5.62
N GLN A 181 -15.27 28.93 5.46
CA GLN A 181 -15.76 27.54 5.44
C GLN A 181 -15.80 26.97 4.01
N LYS A 182 -15.69 27.82 2.99
CA LYS A 182 -15.66 27.40 1.59
C LYS A 182 -14.86 28.37 0.75
N GLU A 183 -14.30 27.87 -0.35
CA GLU A 183 -13.57 28.69 -1.32
C GLU A 183 -13.85 28.18 -2.75
N MET A 184 -13.99 29.12 -3.70
CA MET A 184 -14.06 28.79 -5.13
C MET A 184 -12.65 28.83 -5.71
N ILE A 185 -12.26 27.78 -6.41
CA ILE A 185 -10.90 27.59 -6.91
C ILE A 185 -10.97 27.22 -8.39
N SER A 186 -10.28 27.98 -9.25
CA SER A 186 -10.16 27.63 -10.66
C SER A 186 -9.23 26.45 -10.87
N PHE A 187 -9.44 25.67 -11.93
CA PHE A 187 -8.58 24.52 -12.25
C PHE A 187 -7.13 24.95 -12.47
N GLU A 188 -6.90 26.09 -13.12
CA GLU A 188 -5.56 26.64 -13.35
C GLU A 188 -4.79 26.93 -12.07
N ARG A 189 -5.48 27.18 -10.96
CA ARG A 189 -4.85 27.47 -9.67
C ARG A 189 -4.58 26.21 -8.86
N LEU A 190 -5.31 25.10 -9.07
CA LEU A 190 -5.16 23.87 -8.29
C LEU A 190 -3.83 23.18 -8.58
N ASP A 191 -3.20 22.68 -7.51
CA ASP A 191 -1.95 21.92 -7.61
C ASP A 191 -2.15 20.49 -8.11
N TYR A 192 -3.33 19.91 -7.84
CA TYR A 192 -3.69 18.57 -8.28
C TYR A 192 -5.08 18.55 -8.90
N ILE A 193 -5.18 17.88 -10.03
CA ILE A 193 -6.43 17.65 -10.74
C ILE A 193 -6.48 16.17 -11.13
N PRO A 194 -7.49 15.40 -10.70
CA PRO A 194 -7.52 13.95 -10.87
C PRO A 194 -7.83 13.47 -12.30
N SER A 195 -8.18 14.37 -13.23
CA SER A 195 -8.56 14.04 -14.61
C SER A 195 -8.49 15.30 -15.48
N SER A 196 -8.34 15.15 -16.80
CA SER A 196 -8.53 16.23 -17.76
C SER A 196 -9.96 16.78 -17.77
N GLU A 197 -10.94 16.00 -17.29
CA GLU A 197 -12.34 16.41 -17.15
C GLU A 197 -12.79 16.29 -15.68
N PRO A 198 -12.37 17.23 -14.79
CA PRO A 198 -12.51 17.07 -13.35
C PRO A 198 -13.97 17.04 -12.89
N LEU A 199 -14.88 17.68 -13.64
CA LEU A 199 -16.30 17.69 -13.33
C LEU A 199 -16.95 16.31 -13.51
N LYS A 200 -16.40 15.44 -14.38
CA LYS A 200 -16.90 14.06 -14.61
C LYS A 200 -16.34 13.04 -13.61
N THR A 201 -15.73 13.50 -12.51
CA THR A 201 -15.14 12.61 -11.50
C THR A 201 -16.13 12.19 -10.41
N LEU A 202 -17.37 12.69 -10.44
CA LEU A 202 -18.44 12.19 -9.58
C LEU A 202 -18.80 10.75 -9.97
N HIS A 203 -18.99 9.86 -8.99
CA HIS A 203 -19.39 8.48 -9.23
C HIS A 203 -20.71 8.41 -10.02
N ASN A 204 -20.70 7.76 -11.18
CA ASN A 204 -21.85 7.63 -12.09
C ASN A 204 -22.53 8.97 -12.44
N GLY A 205 -21.78 10.08 -12.47
CA GLY A 205 -22.37 11.39 -12.71
C GLY A 205 -21.38 12.51 -13.03
N GLU A 206 -21.86 13.75 -12.92
CA GLU A 206 -21.07 14.96 -13.12
C GLU A 206 -21.32 15.92 -11.94
N LEU A 207 -20.26 16.54 -11.45
CA LEU A 207 -20.33 17.59 -10.44
C LEU A 207 -21.14 18.78 -10.97
N LYS A 208 -22.15 19.17 -10.19
CA LYS A 208 -23.01 20.32 -10.48
C LYS A 208 -22.83 21.40 -9.41
N THR A 209 -23.43 22.55 -9.66
CA THR A 209 -23.40 23.70 -8.77
C THR A 209 -24.57 23.65 -7.79
N GLY A 210 -24.42 24.29 -6.63
CA GLY A 210 -25.50 24.46 -5.65
C GLY A 210 -25.46 23.46 -4.50
N ALA A 211 -26.01 23.85 -3.35
CA ALA A 211 -25.92 23.06 -2.11
C ALA A 211 -26.66 21.71 -2.16
N LYS A 212 -27.69 21.60 -3.03
CA LYS A 212 -28.47 20.37 -3.23
C LYS A 212 -27.84 19.40 -4.23
N SER A 213 -26.75 19.78 -4.92
CA SER A 213 -26.09 18.86 -5.83
C SER A 213 -25.27 17.83 -5.06
N GLU A 214 -25.17 16.65 -5.65
CA GLU A 214 -24.20 15.64 -5.24
C GLU A 214 -22.78 16.23 -5.28
N ALA A 215 -21.97 15.78 -4.33
CA ALA A 215 -20.61 16.22 -4.11
C ALA A 215 -19.72 14.99 -3.95
N VAL A 216 -18.44 15.18 -4.26
CA VAL A 216 -17.40 14.27 -3.79
C VAL A 216 -17.12 14.63 -2.34
N GLU A 217 -17.19 13.65 -1.44
CA GLU A 217 -17.01 13.87 -0.01
C GLU A 217 -15.87 13.02 0.53
N VAL A 218 -14.98 13.65 1.29
CA VAL A 218 -13.91 12.97 2.02
C VAL A 218 -13.97 13.37 3.48
N TYR A 219 -14.06 12.36 4.35
CA TYR A 219 -14.11 12.50 5.79
C TYR A 219 -12.80 11.99 6.37
N PHE A 220 -12.08 12.86 7.08
CA PHE A 220 -10.84 12.56 7.77
C PHE A 220 -11.14 12.44 9.27
N GLN A 221 -11.08 11.22 9.80
CA GLN A 221 -11.33 10.93 11.20
C GLN A 221 -10.01 10.94 11.96
N HIS A 222 -9.91 11.79 12.97
CA HIS A 222 -8.73 11.94 13.80
C HIS A 222 -8.89 11.21 15.13
N GLY A 223 -7.78 10.73 15.68
CA GLY A 223 -7.73 10.28 17.07
C GLY A 223 -8.09 11.42 18.04
N SER A 224 -8.82 11.08 19.10
CA SER A 224 -9.20 11.99 20.19
C SER A 224 -8.72 11.43 21.54
N ASP A 225 -8.23 12.33 22.41
CA ASP A 225 -7.90 12.00 23.81
C ASP A 225 -9.15 11.96 24.73
N GLY A 226 -10.36 11.98 24.14
CA GLY A 226 -11.65 11.94 24.83
C GLY A 226 -12.77 11.33 23.96
N GLU A 227 -13.99 11.18 24.50
CA GLU A 227 -15.12 10.48 23.86
C GLU A 227 -15.66 11.12 22.56
N GLU A 228 -15.36 12.40 22.28
CA GLU A 228 -15.79 13.06 21.05
C GLU A 228 -14.84 12.76 19.87
N GLN A 229 -15.35 12.06 18.85
CA GLN A 229 -14.63 11.87 17.59
C GLN A 229 -14.41 13.21 16.88
N ILE A 230 -13.15 13.52 16.60
CA ILE A 230 -12.73 14.72 15.86
C ILE A 230 -12.70 14.38 14.37
N GLN A 231 -13.50 15.09 13.56
CA GLN A 231 -13.59 14.81 12.13
C GLN A 231 -13.50 16.09 11.30
N ALA A 232 -12.65 16.07 10.27
CA ALA A 232 -12.63 17.08 9.21
C ALA A 232 -13.30 16.54 7.95
N THR A 233 -14.21 17.30 7.37
CA THR A 233 -14.98 16.92 6.18
C THR A 233 -14.70 17.91 5.06
N VAL A 234 -14.36 17.38 3.89
CA VAL A 234 -14.17 18.13 2.66
C VAL A 234 -15.22 17.71 1.64
N LYS A 235 -16.02 18.66 1.15
CA LYS A 235 -16.99 18.42 0.08
C LYS A 235 -16.61 19.24 -1.15
N ILE A 236 -16.56 18.60 -2.32
CA ILE A 236 -16.19 19.25 -3.59
C ILE A 236 -17.41 19.26 -4.51
N ARG A 237 -17.75 20.45 -5.03
CA ARG A 237 -18.80 20.67 -6.04
C ARG A 237 -18.27 21.50 -7.21
N ALA A 238 -19.01 21.55 -8.31
CA ALA A 238 -18.64 22.43 -9.42
C ALA A 238 -18.76 23.91 -9.01
N ALA A 239 -17.83 24.73 -9.50
CA ALA A 239 -17.93 26.18 -9.42
C ALA A 239 -19.05 26.71 -10.34
N ARG A 240 -19.65 27.86 -9.99
CA ARG A 240 -20.74 28.49 -10.76
C ARG A 240 -20.44 28.66 -12.25
N ASN A 241 -19.21 28.99 -12.60
CA ASN A 241 -18.73 29.18 -13.97
C ASN A 241 -18.23 27.90 -14.65
N LYS A 242 -18.32 26.74 -13.99
CA LYS A 242 -17.76 25.45 -14.42
C LYS A 242 -16.24 25.44 -14.72
N GLY A 243 -15.53 26.55 -14.52
CA GLY A 243 -14.08 26.68 -14.69
C GLY A 243 -13.26 26.25 -13.47
N GLY A 244 -13.87 25.53 -12.54
CA GLY A 244 -13.23 25.15 -11.28
C GLY A 244 -14.17 24.40 -10.34
N ILE A 245 -13.77 24.33 -9.08
CA ILE A 245 -14.53 23.71 -7.99
C ILE A 245 -14.84 24.70 -6.87
N THR A 246 -15.79 24.32 -6.02
CA THR A 246 -15.95 24.92 -4.69
C THR A 246 -15.69 23.84 -3.66
N ALA A 247 -14.67 24.06 -2.82
CA ALA A 247 -14.35 23.20 -1.69
C ALA A 247 -15.05 23.73 -0.43
N TYR A 248 -15.78 22.87 0.26
CA TYR A 248 -16.45 23.16 1.53
C TYR A 248 -15.78 22.37 2.64
N MET A 249 -15.53 23.02 3.77
CA MET A 249 -14.86 22.46 4.95
C MET A 249 -15.81 22.51 6.15
N GLU A 250 -16.03 21.36 6.79
CA GLU A 250 -16.84 21.20 8.01
C GLU A 250 -16.01 20.41 9.04
N GLY A 251 -16.10 20.71 10.35
CA GLY A 251 -15.31 20.00 11.38
C GLY A 251 -14.66 20.85 12.47
N GLY A 252 -15.08 22.10 12.65
CA GLY A 252 -14.60 22.95 13.76
C GLY A 252 -13.08 23.18 13.73
N SER A 253 -12.36 22.88 14.82
CA SER A 253 -10.90 23.01 14.87
C SER A 253 -10.15 21.94 14.05
N ALA A 254 -10.81 20.83 13.69
CA ALA A 254 -10.17 19.73 12.95
C ALA A 254 -9.76 20.13 11.52
N VAL A 255 -10.42 21.14 10.94
CA VAL A 255 -10.11 21.59 9.57
C VAL A 255 -8.89 22.51 9.50
N THR A 256 -8.45 23.07 10.62
CA THR A 256 -7.37 24.08 10.65
C THR A 256 -6.05 23.56 10.06
N PRO A 257 -5.57 22.34 10.40
CA PRO A 257 -4.37 21.79 9.78
C PRO A 257 -4.48 21.68 8.26
N TYR A 258 -5.68 21.49 7.71
CA TYR A 258 -5.94 21.35 6.28
C TYR A 258 -5.85 22.63 5.47
N LYS A 259 -5.89 23.80 6.11
CA LYS A 259 -5.94 25.11 5.44
C LYS A 259 -4.56 25.74 5.19
N GLN A 260 -3.52 24.91 5.16
CA GLN A 260 -2.13 25.36 5.02
C GLN A 260 -1.61 25.12 3.61
N ARG A 261 -1.16 26.20 2.96
CA ARG A 261 -0.69 26.17 1.55
C ARG A 261 0.66 25.49 1.37
N TYR A 262 1.57 25.74 2.31
CA TYR A 262 2.99 25.42 2.14
C TYR A 262 3.36 24.05 2.73
N GLN A 263 2.55 23.54 3.67
CA GLN A 263 2.73 22.23 4.26
C GLN A 263 2.00 21.17 3.42
N PHE A 264 2.74 20.12 3.04
CA PHE A 264 2.16 18.98 2.34
C PHE A 264 1.50 18.05 3.36
N ILE A 265 0.18 18.09 3.44
CA ILE A 265 -0.55 17.13 4.28
C ILE A 265 -0.57 15.77 3.61
N THR A 266 -0.79 15.76 2.30
CA THR A 266 -0.80 14.56 1.48
C THR A 266 0.24 14.61 0.37
N ALA A 267 0.90 13.50 0.10
CA ALA A 267 1.65 13.25 -1.14
C ALA A 267 1.05 12.04 -1.86
N TYR A 268 0.78 12.17 -3.17
CA TYR A 268 0.28 11.08 -4.00
C TYR A 268 1.34 10.65 -4.99
N ILE A 269 1.66 9.35 -4.99
CA ILE A 269 2.63 8.72 -5.86
C ILE A 269 1.87 7.74 -6.74
N PRO A 270 1.60 8.08 -8.02
CA PRO A 270 1.06 7.12 -8.96
C PRO A 270 2.12 6.07 -9.33
N GLY A 271 1.69 4.98 -9.97
CA GLY A 271 2.61 4.05 -10.61
C GLY A 271 3.46 4.76 -11.67
N LEU A 272 4.78 4.60 -11.62
CA LEU A 272 5.71 5.30 -12.49
C LEU A 272 5.55 4.86 -13.96
N ALA A 273 5.33 5.82 -14.86
CA ALA A 273 5.16 5.60 -16.30
C ALA A 273 6.43 5.92 -17.13
N GLY A 274 7.61 5.90 -16.50
CA GLY A 274 8.90 6.26 -17.11
C GLY A 274 9.47 7.58 -16.58
N LEU A 275 10.70 7.90 -16.97
CA LEU A 275 11.39 9.15 -16.65
C LEU A 275 11.60 9.99 -17.91
N SER A 276 11.56 11.31 -17.75
CA SER A 276 12.05 12.22 -18.78
C SER A 276 13.53 11.96 -19.07
N GLU A 277 13.93 12.08 -20.34
CA GLU A 277 15.33 11.94 -20.75
C GLU A 277 16.23 12.97 -20.06
N SER A 278 15.75 14.21 -19.93
CA SER A 278 16.44 15.29 -19.21
C SER A 278 15.45 16.16 -18.43
N GLU A 279 15.95 16.84 -17.40
CA GLU A 279 15.19 17.81 -16.60
C GLU A 279 16.04 19.06 -16.40
N ALA A 280 15.49 20.23 -16.75
CA ALA A 280 16.06 21.52 -16.35
C ALA A 280 15.68 21.83 -14.89
N ILE A 281 16.43 22.73 -14.24
CA ILE A 281 16.03 23.25 -12.91
C ILE A 281 14.69 23.97 -13.02
N LEU A 282 13.80 23.64 -12.08
CA LEU A 282 12.51 24.27 -11.92
C LEU A 282 12.47 25.19 -10.71
N ALA A 283 11.78 26.32 -10.86
CA ALA A 283 11.42 27.14 -9.71
C ALA A 283 10.53 26.35 -8.73
N GLN A 284 10.72 26.58 -7.43
CA GLN A 284 10.02 25.86 -6.36
C GLN A 284 8.50 25.75 -6.53
N PRO A 285 7.76 26.81 -6.93
CA PRO A 285 6.31 26.70 -7.13
C PRO A 285 5.93 25.73 -8.27
N THR A 286 6.69 25.75 -9.36
CA THR A 286 6.47 24.85 -10.52
C THR A 286 6.78 23.41 -10.16
N LEU A 287 7.90 23.18 -9.48
CA LEU A 287 8.29 21.86 -8.99
C LEU A 287 7.22 21.29 -8.05
N ARG A 288 6.79 22.06 -7.05
CA ARG A 288 5.76 21.63 -6.08
C ARG A 288 4.44 21.30 -6.77
N ARG A 289 4.05 22.10 -7.76
CA ARG A 289 2.84 21.87 -8.55
C ARG A 289 2.95 20.57 -9.36
N GLN A 290 4.05 20.38 -10.08
CA GLN A 290 4.26 19.17 -10.87
C GLN A 290 4.34 17.91 -9.99
N ALA A 291 5.08 17.97 -8.88
CA ALA A 291 5.14 16.89 -7.90
C ALA A 291 3.77 16.55 -7.30
N SER A 292 2.93 17.57 -7.02
CA SER A 292 1.55 17.36 -6.56
C SER A 292 0.64 16.80 -7.64
N SER A 293 0.87 17.15 -8.91
CA SER A 293 0.03 16.75 -10.03
C SER A 293 0.11 15.25 -10.38
N GLY A 294 1.09 14.54 -9.82
CA GLY A 294 1.39 13.14 -10.14
C GLY A 294 2.31 12.96 -11.34
N ASP A 295 2.82 14.04 -11.94
CA ASP A 295 3.86 14.01 -12.98
C ASP A 295 5.25 13.80 -12.35
N ALA A 296 5.40 12.69 -11.65
CA ALA A 296 6.62 12.43 -10.90
C ALA A 296 7.80 11.99 -11.78
N GLY A 297 7.52 11.48 -12.99
CA GLY A 297 8.54 11.07 -13.96
C GLY A 297 9.27 12.26 -14.60
N GLY A 298 8.61 13.43 -14.67
CA GLY A 298 9.18 14.65 -15.24
C GLY A 298 9.94 15.54 -14.25
N VAL A 299 9.92 15.23 -12.96
CA VAL A 299 10.54 16.06 -11.90
C VAL A 299 11.41 15.29 -10.91
N LEU A 300 11.69 14.01 -11.17
CA LEU A 300 12.41 13.17 -10.22
C LEU A 300 13.82 13.70 -9.98
N ARG A 301 14.55 14.12 -11.01
CA ARG A 301 15.90 14.67 -10.84
C ARG A 301 15.87 16.00 -10.09
N ASN A 302 14.87 16.84 -10.33
CA ASN A 302 14.64 18.04 -9.53
C ASN A 302 14.42 17.70 -8.04
N ILE A 303 13.61 16.70 -7.74
CA ILE A 303 13.35 16.27 -6.36
C ILE A 303 14.62 15.73 -5.71
N LEU A 304 15.38 14.88 -6.41
CA LEU A 304 16.65 14.34 -5.93
C LEU A 304 17.66 15.46 -5.66
N TYR A 305 17.77 16.42 -6.58
CA TYR A 305 18.67 17.56 -6.42
C TYR A 305 18.30 18.40 -5.20
N ASN A 306 17.02 18.80 -5.06
CA ASN A 306 16.54 19.54 -3.89
C ASN A 306 16.68 18.77 -2.58
N LEU A 307 16.62 17.44 -2.63
CA LEU A 307 16.84 16.59 -1.47
C LEU A 307 18.33 16.61 -1.07
N GLY A 308 19.24 16.55 -2.05
CA GLY A 308 20.69 16.52 -1.88
C GLY A 308 21.35 17.86 -1.59
N THR A 309 20.67 18.98 -1.86
CA THR A 309 21.15 20.34 -1.57
C THR A 309 20.61 20.89 -0.25
N ASP A 310 21.36 21.80 0.36
CA ASP A 310 20.89 22.55 1.53
C ASP A 310 19.88 23.61 1.06
N SER A 311 18.78 23.74 1.79
CA SER A 311 17.74 24.74 1.58
C SER A 311 17.94 25.90 2.54
N ASN A 312 17.32 27.06 2.24
CA ASN A 312 17.35 28.23 3.13
C ASN A 312 16.71 27.95 4.51
N ASP A 313 15.91 26.90 4.62
CA ASP A 313 15.27 26.49 5.87
C ASP A 313 16.16 25.54 6.70
N ASP A 314 17.27 25.05 6.14
CA ASP A 314 18.19 24.15 6.86
C ASP A 314 19.11 24.96 7.79
N LYS A 315 19.14 24.56 9.06
CA LYS A 315 19.92 25.25 10.11
C LYS A 315 21.41 24.92 10.06
N GLU A 316 21.78 23.78 9.48
CA GLU A 316 23.14 23.26 9.45
C GLU A 316 23.58 22.95 8.01
N VAL A 317 24.81 23.31 7.69
CA VAL A 317 25.43 23.00 6.39
C VAL A 317 25.64 21.48 6.28
N GLY A 318 25.25 20.91 5.14
CA GLY A 318 25.34 19.48 4.86
C GLY A 318 24.07 18.69 5.17
N THR A 319 22.98 19.35 5.59
CA THR A 319 21.67 18.72 5.82
C THR A 319 21.15 18.02 4.56
N GLY A 320 21.31 18.61 3.38
CA GLY A 320 20.95 18.00 2.09
C GLY A 320 21.73 16.70 1.82
N LYS A 321 23.03 16.69 2.10
CA LYS A 321 23.85 15.46 1.99
C LYS A 321 23.38 14.39 2.97
N ALA A 322 22.98 14.77 4.18
CA ALA A 322 22.40 13.84 5.15
C ALA A 322 21.07 13.26 4.65
N ARG A 323 20.19 14.08 4.05
CA ARG A 323 18.96 13.60 3.40
C ARG A 323 19.26 12.61 2.27
N LEU A 324 20.23 12.90 1.40
CA LEU A 324 20.63 11.98 0.31
C LEU A 324 21.21 10.66 0.84
N LYS A 325 21.97 10.71 1.92
CA LYS A 325 22.45 9.51 2.62
C LYS A 325 21.29 8.68 3.17
N THR A 326 20.29 9.33 3.76
CA THR A 326 19.07 8.67 4.23
C THR A 326 18.28 8.03 3.09
N LEU A 327 18.15 8.72 1.94
CA LEU A 327 17.55 8.15 0.74
C LEU A 327 18.27 6.86 0.31
N ASN A 328 19.60 6.91 0.20
CA ASN A 328 20.40 5.76 -0.20
C ASN A 328 20.29 4.59 0.79
N ARG A 329 20.17 4.87 2.10
CA ARG A 329 19.90 3.84 3.11
C ARG A 329 18.55 3.15 2.89
N LEU A 330 17.48 3.92 2.64
CA LEU A 330 16.15 3.37 2.41
C LEU A 330 16.08 2.62 1.07
N VAL A 331 16.67 3.15 0.00
CA VAL A 331 16.77 2.46 -1.30
C VAL A 331 17.52 1.14 -1.15
N ALA A 332 18.64 1.13 -0.42
CA ALA A 332 19.44 -0.08 -0.18
C ALA A 332 18.68 -1.17 0.59
N SER A 333 17.71 -0.82 1.43
CA SER A 333 16.87 -1.81 2.13
C SER A 333 16.07 -2.68 1.15
N VAL A 334 15.67 -2.12 0.00
CA VAL A 334 14.96 -2.85 -1.06
C VAL A 334 15.94 -3.37 -2.12
N HIS A 335 16.83 -2.49 -2.61
CA HIS A 335 17.84 -2.73 -3.63
C HIS A 335 19.27 -2.57 -3.08
N PRO A 336 19.86 -3.60 -2.42
CA PRO A 336 21.12 -3.48 -1.66
C PRO A 336 22.32 -2.98 -2.46
N ASN A 337 22.33 -3.25 -3.76
CA ASN A 337 23.47 -2.96 -4.61
C ASN A 337 23.35 -1.60 -5.32
N SER A 338 22.33 -0.80 -5.00
CA SER A 338 22.03 0.45 -5.71
C SER A 338 22.22 1.66 -4.80
N SER A 339 22.96 2.66 -5.30
CA SER A 339 23.09 3.98 -4.69
C SER A 339 22.82 5.06 -5.74
N ILE A 340 22.17 6.14 -5.32
CA ILE A 340 21.80 7.28 -6.14
C ILE A 340 22.75 8.43 -5.85
N ASP A 341 23.16 9.12 -6.91
CA ASP A 341 23.93 10.35 -6.85
C ASP A 341 23.31 11.40 -7.79
N VAL A 342 23.44 12.67 -7.42
CA VAL A 342 22.82 13.78 -8.15
C VAL A 342 23.70 15.02 -8.09
N SER A 343 23.83 15.71 -9.22
CA SER A 343 24.67 16.90 -9.35
C SER A 343 24.06 17.88 -10.36
N PHE A 344 24.32 19.16 -10.14
CA PHE A 344 24.04 20.23 -11.08
C PHE A 344 24.97 21.41 -10.79
N ASP A 345 25.69 21.87 -11.80
CA ASP A 345 26.48 23.10 -11.77
C ASP A 345 25.70 24.25 -12.42
N GLU A 346 25.29 25.24 -11.62
CA GLU A 346 24.51 26.40 -12.09
C GLU A 346 25.20 27.23 -13.18
N ARG A 347 26.52 27.09 -13.36
CA ARG A 347 27.27 27.88 -14.36
C ARG A 347 27.38 27.19 -15.71
N GLU A 348 27.42 25.86 -15.72
CA GLU A 348 27.79 25.06 -16.89
C GLU A 348 26.66 24.12 -17.35
N ASP A 349 25.80 23.67 -16.43
CA ASP A 349 24.79 22.66 -16.73
C ASP A 349 23.46 23.26 -17.18
N PHE A 350 22.91 22.71 -18.26
CA PHE A 350 21.53 22.98 -18.70
C PHE A 350 20.51 22.02 -18.07
N HIS A 351 20.96 20.85 -17.63
CA HIS A 351 20.13 19.76 -17.14
C HIS A 351 20.73 19.13 -15.88
N ILE A 352 19.86 18.69 -14.98
CA ILE A 352 20.25 17.98 -13.76
C ILE A 352 20.76 16.60 -14.12
N SER A 353 21.96 16.27 -13.63
CA SER A 353 22.56 14.95 -13.80
C SER A 353 22.23 14.09 -12.58
N ALA A 354 21.61 12.93 -12.80
CA ALA A 354 21.38 11.93 -11.75
C ALA A 354 21.86 10.57 -12.24
N SER A 355 22.55 9.83 -11.37
CA SER A 355 23.15 8.55 -11.72
C SER A 355 22.84 7.48 -10.68
N ILE A 356 22.82 6.24 -11.14
CA ILE A 356 22.77 5.05 -10.30
C ILE A 356 24.16 4.39 -10.32
N LYS A 357 24.68 4.14 -9.12
CA LYS A 357 25.92 3.40 -8.90
C LYS A 357 25.60 2.01 -8.38
N ASP A 358 26.10 1.01 -9.08
CA ASP A 358 26.09 -0.38 -8.62
C ASP A 358 27.29 -0.59 -7.68
N ILE A 359 27.02 -1.01 -6.44
CA ILE A 359 28.02 -1.12 -5.37
C ILE A 359 28.95 -2.33 -5.59
N GLU A 360 28.45 -3.41 -6.17
CA GLU A 360 29.23 -4.64 -6.40
C GLU A 360 30.21 -4.47 -7.56
N THR A 361 29.72 -3.89 -8.66
CA THR A 361 30.51 -3.74 -9.90
C THR A 361 31.24 -2.40 -9.98
N GLY A 362 30.84 -1.42 -9.16
CA GLY A 362 31.31 -0.04 -9.25
C GLY A 362 30.81 0.71 -10.49
N SER A 363 29.94 0.09 -11.31
CA SER A 363 29.46 0.70 -12.55
C SER A 363 28.51 1.85 -12.26
N VAL A 364 28.71 2.98 -12.94
CA VAL A 364 27.86 4.17 -12.83
C VAL A 364 27.10 4.32 -14.14
N ARG A 365 25.79 4.50 -14.06
CA ARG A 365 24.92 4.67 -15.23
C ARG A 365 23.94 5.83 -14.99
N PRO A 366 23.47 6.50 -16.05
CA PRO A 366 22.43 7.50 -15.92
C PRO A 366 21.14 6.92 -15.30
N LEU A 367 20.43 7.72 -14.50
CA LEU A 367 19.24 7.28 -13.76
C LEU A 367 18.15 6.70 -14.67
N GLU A 368 17.95 7.27 -15.86
CA GLU A 368 16.96 6.82 -16.85
C GLU A 368 17.21 5.41 -17.40
N THR A 369 18.45 4.90 -17.28
CA THR A 369 18.79 3.54 -17.68
C THR A 369 18.52 2.50 -16.59
N ALA A 370 18.13 2.94 -15.39
CA ALA A 370 17.79 2.05 -14.28
C ALA A 370 16.48 1.30 -14.55
N ALA A 371 16.36 0.10 -13.98
CA ALA A 371 15.11 -0.64 -14.04
C ALA A 371 13.98 0.14 -13.35
N THR A 372 12.78 0.13 -13.95
CA THR A 372 11.59 0.85 -13.45
C THR A 372 11.30 0.57 -11.98
N GLY A 373 11.54 -0.66 -11.51
CA GLY A 373 11.39 -1.03 -10.10
C GLY A 373 12.27 -0.20 -9.16
N ILE A 374 13.54 0.04 -9.52
CA ILE A 374 14.45 0.88 -8.71
C ILE A 374 13.94 2.32 -8.68
N LEU A 375 13.51 2.84 -9.84
CA LEU A 375 13.01 4.21 -9.97
C LEU A 375 11.77 4.46 -9.11
N GLN A 376 10.84 3.50 -9.06
CA GLN A 376 9.67 3.55 -8.18
C GLN A 376 10.08 3.67 -6.70
N VAL A 377 11.04 2.86 -6.25
CA VAL A 377 11.54 2.88 -4.87
C VAL A 377 12.24 4.21 -4.54
N VAL A 378 13.08 4.69 -5.46
CA VAL A 378 13.77 5.99 -5.32
C VAL A 378 12.77 7.12 -5.19
N GLN A 379 11.75 7.15 -6.06
CA GLN A 379 10.70 8.16 -6.04
C GLN A 379 9.92 8.14 -4.72
N ILE A 380 9.50 6.96 -4.26
CA ILE A 380 8.78 6.80 -2.99
C ILE A 380 9.57 7.43 -1.84
N PHE A 381 10.81 7.02 -1.64
CA PHE A 381 11.59 7.52 -0.51
C PHE A 381 12.03 8.97 -0.69
N ALA A 382 12.28 9.44 -1.91
CA ALA A 382 12.62 10.83 -2.16
C ALA A 382 11.46 11.77 -1.79
N TYR A 383 10.22 11.42 -2.17
CA TYR A 383 9.03 12.19 -1.80
C TYR A 383 8.79 12.18 -0.28
N LEU A 384 8.97 11.02 0.37
CA LEU A 384 8.82 10.91 1.82
C LEU A 384 9.79 11.84 2.56
N ILE A 385 11.07 11.81 2.19
CA ILE A 385 12.13 12.60 2.83
C ILE A 385 11.98 14.10 2.55
N LEU A 386 11.68 14.46 1.31
CA LEU A 386 11.62 15.87 0.88
C LEU A 386 10.35 16.56 1.41
N PHE A 387 9.18 15.93 1.28
CA PHE A 387 7.91 16.58 1.61
C PHE A 387 7.42 16.29 3.03
N LYS A 388 7.88 15.20 3.67
CA LYS A 388 7.46 14.75 5.00
C LYS A 388 5.93 14.87 5.22
N PRO A 389 5.12 14.28 4.33
CA PRO A 389 3.68 14.45 4.39
C PRO A 389 3.10 13.80 5.64
N LYS A 390 1.93 14.26 6.09
CA LYS A 390 1.22 13.57 7.18
C LYS A 390 0.55 12.28 6.73
N LEU A 391 0.17 12.21 5.45
CA LEU A 391 -0.43 11.06 4.80
C LEU A 391 0.19 10.85 3.42
N MET A 392 0.84 9.71 3.21
CA MET A 392 1.42 9.33 1.94
C MET A 392 0.52 8.31 1.24
N LEU A 393 0.22 8.56 -0.03
CA LEU A 393 -0.70 7.75 -0.83
C LEU A 393 0.07 7.15 -2.01
N ILE A 394 0.21 5.83 -2.06
CA ILE A 394 1.07 5.15 -3.04
C ILE A 394 0.23 4.18 -3.88
N ASP A 395 0.18 4.40 -5.18
CA ASP A 395 -0.61 3.57 -6.10
C ASP A 395 0.27 2.48 -6.73
N GLU A 396 -0.10 1.21 -6.52
CA GLU A 396 0.54 0.02 -7.10
C GLU A 396 2.08 0.05 -7.08
N PRO A 397 2.73 0.24 -5.93
CA PRO A 397 4.19 0.36 -5.86
C PRO A 397 4.93 -0.94 -6.24
N ASP A 398 4.21 -2.06 -6.30
CA ASP A 398 4.73 -3.40 -6.59
C ASP A 398 4.76 -3.78 -8.07
N ALA A 399 4.08 -3.02 -8.95
CA ALA A 399 3.82 -3.40 -10.34
C ALA A 399 5.08 -3.74 -11.17
N HIS A 400 6.21 -3.08 -10.88
CA HIS A 400 7.49 -3.26 -11.60
C HIS A 400 8.58 -3.92 -10.75
N LEU A 401 8.23 -4.48 -9.60
CA LEU A 401 9.16 -5.11 -8.66
C LEU A 401 9.06 -6.64 -8.71
N HIS A 402 10.22 -7.30 -8.64
CA HIS A 402 10.28 -8.75 -8.46
C HIS A 402 9.74 -9.13 -7.06
N PRO A 403 9.11 -10.31 -6.87
CA PRO A 403 8.52 -10.73 -5.59
C PRO A 403 9.38 -10.50 -4.35
N ASP A 404 10.68 -10.81 -4.38
CA ASP A 404 11.60 -10.58 -3.25
C ASP A 404 11.73 -9.09 -2.87
N LYS A 405 11.65 -8.20 -3.88
CA LYS A 405 11.70 -6.74 -3.69
C LYS A 405 10.38 -6.18 -3.21
N GLN A 406 9.26 -6.79 -3.59
CA GLN A 406 7.94 -6.43 -3.06
C GLN A 406 7.90 -6.65 -1.55
N GLU A 407 8.38 -7.80 -1.06
CA GLU A 407 8.46 -8.11 0.37
C GLU A 407 9.35 -7.12 1.13
N ARG A 408 10.55 -6.81 0.59
CA ARG A 408 11.44 -5.82 1.21
C ARG A 408 10.88 -4.40 1.20
N LEU A 409 10.12 -4.04 0.17
CA LEU A 409 9.52 -2.72 0.07
C LEU A 409 8.52 -2.48 1.21
N ILE A 410 7.66 -3.45 1.52
CA ILE A 410 6.68 -3.26 2.59
C ILE A 410 7.36 -3.15 3.96
N GLU A 411 8.38 -3.96 4.24
CA GLU A 411 9.20 -3.84 5.46
C GLU A 411 9.85 -2.45 5.58
N ALA A 412 10.42 -1.96 4.47
CA ALA A 412 11.05 -0.65 4.43
C ALA A 412 10.05 0.50 4.63
N LEU A 413 8.84 0.40 4.07
CA LEU A 413 7.76 1.37 4.24
C LEU A 413 7.25 1.40 5.68
N GLU A 414 7.12 0.26 6.34
CA GLU A 414 6.69 0.18 7.76
C GLU A 414 7.71 0.86 8.69
N LEU A 415 9.01 0.63 8.45
CA LEU A 415 10.07 1.31 9.20
C LEU A 415 10.09 2.81 8.92
N ALA A 416 9.97 3.20 7.65
CA ALA A 416 10.00 4.61 7.25
C ALA A 416 8.75 5.36 7.74
N SER A 417 7.58 4.74 7.77
CA SER A 417 6.35 5.33 8.32
C SER A 417 6.56 5.81 9.76
N LYS A 418 7.18 4.96 10.59
CA LYS A 418 7.52 5.29 11.98
C LYS A 418 8.62 6.34 12.09
N GLU A 419 9.70 6.19 11.32
CA GLU A 419 10.83 7.11 11.34
C GLU A 419 10.44 8.56 10.96
N PHE A 420 9.52 8.71 10.01
CA PHE A 420 9.10 10.01 9.48
C PHE A 420 7.74 10.49 10.02
N GLU A 421 7.13 9.77 10.96
CA GLU A 421 5.78 10.06 11.50
C GLU A 421 4.73 10.30 10.39
N THR A 422 4.82 9.49 9.33
CA THR A 422 3.99 9.59 8.13
C THR A 422 3.08 8.37 8.05
N GLN A 423 1.76 8.57 8.01
CA GLN A 423 0.85 7.46 7.72
C GLN A 423 0.90 7.13 6.22
N ILE A 424 0.94 5.86 5.87
CA ILE A 424 1.06 5.39 4.48
C ILE A 424 -0.20 4.60 4.11
N VAL A 425 -0.83 4.95 3.01
CA VAL A 425 -1.89 4.16 2.37
C VAL A 425 -1.40 3.76 1.00
N LEU A 426 -1.29 2.45 0.77
CA LEU A 426 -0.87 1.92 -0.52
C LEU A 426 -1.92 1.00 -1.12
N THR A 427 -1.98 0.94 -2.45
CA THR A 427 -2.85 0.02 -3.18
C THR A 427 -2.02 -1.11 -3.76
N THR A 428 -2.54 -2.34 -3.74
CA THR A 428 -1.83 -3.48 -4.34
C THR A 428 -2.79 -4.58 -4.77
N HIS A 429 -2.29 -5.42 -5.68
CA HIS A 429 -2.87 -6.68 -6.09
C HIS A 429 -1.97 -7.86 -5.73
N SER A 430 -0.75 -7.59 -5.23
CA SER A 430 0.26 -8.61 -5.05
C SER A 430 0.03 -9.40 -3.76
N PRO A 431 -0.06 -10.75 -3.87
CA PRO A 431 -0.03 -11.62 -2.70
C PRO A 431 1.27 -11.50 -1.89
N ASN A 432 2.39 -11.10 -2.52
CA ASN A 432 3.68 -11.01 -1.82
C ASN A 432 3.71 -9.83 -0.86
N ILE A 433 3.17 -8.66 -1.26
CA ILE A 433 3.05 -7.49 -0.39
C ILE A 433 2.20 -7.85 0.84
N VAL A 434 1.07 -8.49 0.63
CA VAL A 434 0.14 -8.83 1.72
C VAL A 434 0.70 -9.92 2.63
N ARG A 435 1.45 -10.88 2.08
CA ARG A 435 2.13 -11.91 2.88
C ARG A 435 3.22 -11.30 3.76
N ALA A 436 4.01 -10.37 3.24
CA ALA A 436 5.12 -9.73 3.95
C ALA A 436 4.68 -8.61 4.91
N ALA A 437 3.51 -8.02 4.71
CA ALA A 437 2.95 -7.03 5.63
C ALA A 437 2.91 -7.58 7.06
N SER A 438 3.37 -6.80 8.04
CA SER A 438 3.33 -7.18 9.45
C SER A 438 1.92 -7.09 10.03
N LEU A 439 1.73 -7.60 11.25
CA LEU A 439 0.46 -7.49 11.99
C LEU A 439 0.13 -6.04 12.42
N VAL A 440 1.08 -5.11 12.24
CA VAL A 440 0.86 -3.68 12.53
C VAL A 440 0.21 -2.98 11.34
N SER A 441 0.39 -3.51 10.13
CA SER A 441 -0.24 -3.00 8.92
C SER A 441 -1.71 -3.42 8.87
N LYS A 442 -2.59 -2.49 8.50
CA LYS A 442 -4.01 -2.79 8.28
C LYS A 442 -4.27 -3.24 6.86
N LEU A 443 -4.93 -4.38 6.67
CA LEU A 443 -5.38 -4.84 5.35
C LEU A 443 -6.84 -4.48 5.14
N VAL A 444 -7.17 -3.93 3.97
CA VAL A 444 -8.54 -3.54 3.62
C VAL A 444 -8.88 -4.08 2.25
N TRP A 445 -9.87 -4.97 2.16
CA TRP A 445 -10.32 -5.51 0.90
C TRP A 445 -11.40 -4.63 0.27
N MET A 446 -11.18 -4.22 -0.98
CA MET A 446 -12.11 -3.41 -1.75
C MET A 446 -12.67 -4.17 -2.95
N LYS A 447 -13.98 -4.07 -3.17
CA LYS A 447 -14.67 -4.56 -4.38
C LYS A 447 -15.80 -3.61 -4.75
N ASP A 448 -16.03 -3.39 -6.04
CA ASP A 448 -17.15 -2.60 -6.58
C ASP A 448 -17.32 -1.21 -5.92
N GLY A 449 -16.22 -0.52 -5.65
CA GLY A 449 -16.24 0.82 -5.08
C GLY A 449 -16.55 0.90 -3.59
N THR A 450 -16.51 -0.23 -2.88
CA THR A 450 -16.83 -0.33 -1.45
C THR A 450 -15.84 -1.24 -0.73
N VAL A 451 -15.63 -1.01 0.56
CA VAL A 451 -14.86 -1.92 1.43
C VAL A 451 -15.74 -3.13 1.76
N GLN A 452 -15.23 -4.35 1.57
CA GLN A 452 -15.97 -5.58 1.90
C GLN A 452 -15.57 -6.15 3.26
N THR A 453 -14.27 -6.14 3.57
CA THR A 453 -13.71 -6.73 4.79
C THR A 453 -12.43 -6.02 5.20
N GLU A 454 -12.20 -6.03 6.50
CA GLU A 454 -11.01 -5.53 7.20
C GLU A 454 -10.31 -6.68 7.97
N ASP A 455 -10.74 -7.94 7.76
CA ASP A 455 -10.14 -9.12 8.39
C ASP A 455 -8.87 -9.54 7.66
N ASP A 456 -7.73 -9.26 8.29
CA ASP A 456 -6.40 -9.61 7.80
C ASP A 456 -6.26 -11.10 7.45
N GLU A 457 -6.84 -12.01 8.24
CA GLU A 457 -6.69 -13.45 8.03
C GLU A 457 -7.48 -13.90 6.79
N ALA A 458 -8.72 -13.42 6.65
CA ALA A 458 -9.55 -13.65 5.48
C ALA A 458 -8.87 -13.14 4.19
N ILE A 459 -8.30 -11.93 4.24
CA ILE A 459 -7.60 -11.30 3.09
C ILE A 459 -6.35 -12.10 2.70
N ARG A 460 -5.52 -12.49 3.66
CA ARG A 460 -4.32 -13.31 3.40
C ARG A 460 -4.67 -14.66 2.80
N ARG A 461 -5.74 -15.31 3.30
CA ARG A 461 -6.24 -16.58 2.75
C ARG A 461 -6.68 -16.43 1.30
N LEU A 462 -7.50 -15.44 0.97
CA LEU A 462 -7.94 -15.20 -0.41
C LEU A 462 -6.79 -15.05 -1.41
N LEU A 463 -5.79 -14.26 -1.06
CA LEU A 463 -4.64 -14.00 -1.92
C LEU A 463 -3.76 -15.23 -2.07
N GLY A 464 -3.57 -16.01 -1.00
CA GLY A 464 -2.80 -17.26 -1.03
C GLY A 464 -3.34 -18.27 -2.03
N TRP A 465 -4.65 -18.27 -2.27
CA TRP A 465 -5.31 -19.16 -3.23
C TRP A 465 -5.50 -18.56 -4.63
N GLY A 466 -5.02 -17.34 -4.87
CA GLY A 466 -5.25 -16.63 -6.13
C GLY A 466 -6.72 -16.28 -6.35
N GLY A 467 -7.50 -16.13 -5.27
CA GLY A 467 -8.92 -15.77 -5.29
C GLY A 467 -9.20 -14.32 -5.69
N LEU A 468 -8.17 -13.54 -5.99
CA LEU A 468 -8.32 -12.17 -6.46
C LEU A 468 -9.12 -12.17 -7.78
N ASP A 469 -10.22 -11.43 -7.82
CA ASP A 469 -11.19 -11.41 -8.93
C ASP A 469 -12.03 -12.68 -9.17
N LYS A 470 -12.00 -13.66 -8.26
CA LYS A 470 -12.69 -14.94 -8.49
C LYS A 470 -13.95 -15.06 -7.65
N SER A 471 -15.01 -15.56 -8.29
CA SER A 471 -16.26 -15.92 -7.63
C SER A 471 -16.19 -17.31 -7.01
N ILE A 472 -15.32 -18.19 -7.55
CA ILE A 472 -15.17 -19.58 -7.11
C ILE A 472 -13.69 -19.93 -6.90
N LEU A 473 -13.35 -20.44 -5.71
CA LEU A 473 -12.10 -21.17 -5.46
C LEU A 473 -12.33 -22.65 -5.74
N PHE A 474 -11.65 -23.21 -6.72
CA PHE A 474 -11.80 -24.59 -7.15
C PHE A 474 -10.59 -25.42 -6.69
N PHE A 475 -10.77 -26.12 -5.58
CA PHE A 475 -9.76 -27.01 -4.99
C PHE A 475 -9.71 -28.35 -5.73
N VAL A 476 -8.53 -28.76 -6.16
CA VAL A 476 -8.32 -29.95 -7.00
C VAL A 476 -7.31 -30.86 -6.33
N GLU A 477 -7.66 -32.14 -6.23
CA GLU A 477 -6.77 -33.19 -5.71
C GLU A 477 -5.43 -33.25 -6.46
N ASP A 478 -5.47 -33.25 -7.80
CA ASP A 478 -4.30 -33.49 -8.64
C ASP A 478 -3.33 -32.30 -8.77
N GLU A 479 -2.06 -32.63 -8.98
CA GLU A 479 -1.02 -31.67 -9.37
C GLU A 479 -1.15 -31.27 -10.86
N ASP A 480 -1.52 -32.22 -11.73
CA ASP A 480 -1.74 -31.94 -13.16
C ASP A 480 -3.19 -31.50 -13.40
N ASP A 481 -3.38 -30.19 -13.55
CA ASP A 481 -4.68 -29.58 -13.81
C ASP A 481 -4.94 -29.34 -15.32
N LYS A 482 -4.09 -29.84 -16.23
CA LYS A 482 -4.29 -29.66 -17.68
C LYS A 482 -5.65 -30.17 -18.18
N PRO A 483 -6.12 -31.39 -17.80
CA PRO A 483 -7.42 -31.87 -18.23
C PRO A 483 -8.55 -30.98 -17.72
N LEU A 484 -8.48 -30.57 -16.44
CA LEU A 484 -9.46 -29.66 -15.85
C LEU A 484 -9.50 -28.31 -16.56
N ARG A 485 -8.33 -27.72 -16.83
CA ARG A 485 -8.25 -26.45 -17.55
C ARG A 485 -8.78 -26.58 -18.98
N ALA A 486 -8.62 -27.72 -19.64
CA ALA A 486 -9.25 -27.97 -20.93
C ALA A 486 -10.79 -28.00 -20.83
N ILE A 487 -11.34 -28.66 -19.80
CA ILE A 487 -12.78 -28.64 -19.49
C ILE A 487 -13.27 -27.22 -19.15
N LEU A 488 -12.50 -26.40 -18.45
CA LEU A 488 -12.92 -25.03 -18.16
C LEU A 488 -12.85 -24.12 -19.39
N ARG A 489 -11.91 -24.36 -20.32
CA ARG A 489 -11.73 -23.54 -21.54
C ARG A 489 -12.94 -23.59 -22.50
N GLN A 490 -13.74 -24.66 -22.49
CA GLN A 490 -15.00 -24.69 -23.26
C GLN A 490 -16.05 -23.68 -22.75
N TRP A 491 -15.86 -23.11 -21.55
CA TRP A 491 -16.72 -22.07 -20.99
C TRP A 491 -15.92 -20.84 -20.55
N PRO A 492 -15.50 -19.96 -21.48
CA PRO A 492 -14.64 -18.82 -21.17
C PRO A 492 -15.19 -17.91 -20.06
N THR A 493 -16.50 -17.66 -20.05
CA THR A 493 -17.18 -16.82 -19.05
C THR A 493 -17.17 -17.40 -17.64
N ILE A 494 -17.23 -18.73 -17.51
CA ILE A 494 -17.14 -19.41 -16.21
C ILE A 494 -15.67 -19.48 -15.79
N SER A 495 -14.78 -19.85 -16.71
CA SER A 495 -13.34 -20.01 -16.49
C SER A 495 -12.68 -18.74 -15.92
N THR A 496 -13.09 -17.55 -16.37
CA THR A 496 -12.57 -16.28 -15.86
C THR A 496 -12.95 -16.02 -14.39
N GLN A 497 -14.02 -16.61 -13.89
CA GLN A 497 -14.52 -16.45 -12.52
C GLN A 497 -14.01 -17.51 -11.55
N VAL A 498 -13.29 -18.51 -12.04
CA VAL A 498 -12.77 -19.64 -11.25
C VAL A 498 -11.26 -19.47 -11.02
N ALA A 499 -10.81 -19.65 -9.78
CA ALA A 499 -9.41 -19.88 -9.43
C ALA A 499 -9.19 -21.38 -9.21
N VAL A 500 -8.22 -21.99 -9.90
CA VAL A 500 -7.88 -23.41 -9.69
C VAL A 500 -6.77 -23.51 -8.64
N CYS A 501 -7.09 -24.15 -7.53
CA CYS A 501 -6.25 -24.33 -6.35
C CYS A 501 -5.79 -25.80 -6.26
N ARG A 502 -4.50 -26.07 -6.49
CA ARG A 502 -3.97 -27.44 -6.45
C ARG A 502 -3.63 -27.84 -5.02
N CYS A 503 -4.14 -28.99 -4.57
CA CYS A 503 -3.97 -29.47 -3.20
C CYS A 503 -2.94 -30.59 -3.07
N PHE A 504 -2.45 -31.18 -4.17
CA PHE A 504 -1.39 -32.20 -4.14
C PHE A 504 -1.78 -33.44 -3.31
N GLY A 505 -2.92 -34.03 -3.64
CA GLY A 505 -3.46 -35.24 -3.04
C GLY A 505 -4.67 -35.00 -2.15
N ILE A 506 -5.38 -36.08 -1.86
CA ILE A 506 -6.68 -36.02 -1.20
C ILE A 506 -6.61 -35.56 0.25
N ASP A 507 -5.56 -35.95 0.98
CA ASP A 507 -5.43 -35.63 2.41
C ASP A 507 -5.24 -34.12 2.65
N ASN A 508 -4.82 -33.41 1.61
CA ASN A 508 -4.60 -31.96 1.60
C ASN A 508 -5.81 -31.17 1.08
N LEU A 509 -6.88 -31.84 0.61
CA LEU A 509 -8.11 -31.14 0.27
C LEU A 509 -8.70 -30.48 1.53
N PRO A 510 -9.22 -29.24 1.42
CA PRO A 510 -9.80 -28.55 2.56
C PRO A 510 -11.02 -29.32 3.10
N ARG A 511 -11.04 -29.56 4.40
CA ARG A 511 -12.18 -30.21 5.08
C ARG A 511 -13.32 -29.21 5.32
N ASP A 512 -14.53 -29.71 5.52
CA ASP A 512 -15.73 -28.88 5.74
C ASP A 512 -15.56 -27.84 6.86
N LYS A 513 -14.94 -28.21 7.99
CA LYS A 513 -14.66 -27.26 9.09
C LYS A 513 -13.77 -26.09 8.66
N PHE A 514 -12.79 -26.34 7.80
CA PHE A 514 -11.91 -25.28 7.29
C PHE A 514 -12.66 -24.37 6.33
N LEU A 515 -13.47 -24.95 5.44
CA LEU A 515 -14.29 -24.19 4.49
C LEU A 515 -15.35 -23.35 5.21
N LYS A 516 -15.90 -23.86 6.32
CA LYS A 516 -16.77 -23.07 7.19
C LYS A 516 -16.07 -21.80 7.67
N GLY A 517 -14.85 -21.88 8.19
CA GLY A 517 -14.09 -20.68 8.58
C GLY A 517 -13.60 -19.81 7.42
N LEU A 518 -13.63 -20.31 6.18
CA LEU A 518 -13.26 -19.53 5.00
C LEU A 518 -14.47 -18.78 4.38
N LEU A 519 -15.66 -19.39 4.45
CA LEU A 519 -16.86 -18.94 3.74
C LEU A 519 -17.95 -18.37 4.68
N VAL A 520 -18.02 -18.85 5.93
CA VAL A 520 -19.13 -18.57 6.85
C VAL A 520 -18.89 -17.36 7.75
N ASP A 521 -17.67 -16.78 7.74
CA ASP A 521 -17.45 -15.48 8.39
C ASP A 521 -18.11 -14.32 7.62
N GLY A 522 -18.87 -14.59 6.54
CA GLY A 522 -19.85 -13.68 5.94
C GLY A 522 -19.26 -12.46 5.20
N GLU A 523 -17.95 -12.30 5.26
CA GLU A 523 -17.23 -11.14 4.77
C GLU A 523 -16.76 -11.29 3.30
N LEU A 524 -16.77 -12.53 2.77
CA LEU A 524 -16.27 -12.85 1.43
C LEU A 524 -17.35 -13.45 0.54
N LYS A 525 -17.68 -12.75 -0.55
CA LYS A 525 -18.58 -13.22 -1.62
C LYS A 525 -17.89 -14.19 -2.58
N VAL A 526 -17.23 -15.21 -2.06
CA VAL A 526 -16.54 -16.25 -2.84
C VAL A 526 -17.12 -17.60 -2.44
N LYS A 527 -17.32 -18.51 -3.39
CA LYS A 527 -17.80 -19.88 -3.17
C LYS A 527 -16.64 -20.88 -3.33
N ALA A 528 -16.78 -22.09 -2.81
CA ALA A 528 -15.77 -23.13 -2.98
C ALA A 528 -16.31 -24.29 -3.81
N ALA A 529 -15.60 -24.67 -4.87
CA ALA A 529 -15.78 -25.95 -5.55
C ALA A 529 -14.65 -26.90 -5.13
N ILE A 530 -14.96 -28.18 -4.93
CA ILE A 530 -13.96 -29.18 -4.52
C ILE A 530 -14.01 -30.35 -5.48
N HIS A 531 -12.88 -30.71 -6.07
CA HIS A 531 -12.75 -31.84 -6.98
C HIS A 531 -11.94 -32.97 -6.34
N ARG A 532 -12.48 -34.19 -6.47
CA ARG A 532 -11.80 -35.45 -6.17
C ARG A 532 -11.89 -36.41 -7.37
N ASP A 533 -10.82 -37.18 -7.60
CA ASP A 533 -10.84 -38.31 -8.53
C ASP A 533 -11.88 -39.36 -8.09
N GLY A 534 -12.65 -39.88 -9.05
CA GLY A 534 -13.63 -40.92 -8.79
C GLY A 534 -13.00 -42.24 -8.37
N ASP A 535 -11.77 -42.54 -8.82
CA ASP A 535 -10.97 -43.73 -8.44
C ASP A 535 -11.78 -45.05 -8.44
N PHE A 536 -12.78 -45.18 -9.32
CA PHE A 536 -13.73 -46.31 -9.40
C PHE A 536 -14.74 -46.41 -8.24
N MET A 537 -15.14 -45.28 -7.65
CA MET A 537 -16.28 -45.17 -6.74
C MET A 537 -17.59 -45.45 -7.47
N THR A 538 -18.55 -46.01 -6.75
CA THR A 538 -19.95 -46.04 -7.20
C THR A 538 -20.62 -44.69 -6.95
N ASP A 539 -21.77 -44.44 -7.60
CA ASP A 539 -22.52 -43.20 -7.39
C ASP A 539 -22.93 -43.00 -5.92
N GLU A 540 -23.27 -44.10 -5.22
CA GLU A 540 -23.58 -44.07 -3.79
C GLU A 540 -22.38 -43.66 -2.93
N GLU A 541 -21.18 -44.18 -3.24
CA GLU A 541 -19.95 -43.83 -2.53
C GLU A 541 -19.52 -42.38 -2.81
N ALA A 542 -19.68 -41.93 -4.07
CA ALA A 542 -19.42 -40.55 -4.45
C ALA A 542 -20.35 -39.57 -3.72
N ASN A 543 -21.65 -39.89 -3.63
CA ASN A 543 -22.62 -39.08 -2.89
C ASN A 543 -22.31 -39.06 -1.39
N LYS A 544 -21.99 -40.21 -0.79
CA LYS A 544 -21.58 -40.28 0.62
C LYS A 544 -20.33 -39.44 0.92
N TRP A 545 -19.40 -39.33 -0.03
CA TRP A 545 -18.26 -38.44 0.13
C TRP A 545 -18.66 -36.96 0.05
N LYS A 546 -19.54 -36.59 -0.89
CA LYS A 546 -20.09 -35.23 -1.03
C LYS A 546 -20.84 -34.78 0.22
N ASP A 547 -21.58 -35.69 0.85
CA ASP A 547 -22.36 -35.42 2.08
C ASP A 547 -21.49 -35.03 3.29
N ASN A 548 -20.17 -35.24 3.23
CA ASN A 548 -19.25 -34.74 4.27
C ASN A 548 -19.06 -33.21 4.24
N PHE A 549 -19.55 -32.53 3.21
CA PHE A 549 -19.49 -31.07 3.08
C PHE A 549 -20.88 -30.49 3.29
N SER A 550 -21.08 -29.85 4.45
CA SER A 550 -22.36 -29.25 4.86
C SER A 550 -22.34 -27.72 4.84
N THR A 551 -21.18 -27.12 4.62
CA THR A 551 -20.99 -25.67 4.60
C THR A 551 -21.70 -25.04 3.39
N ASP A 552 -22.47 -23.98 3.64
CA ASP A 552 -23.14 -23.24 2.58
C ASP A 552 -22.13 -22.60 1.61
N GLY A 553 -22.45 -22.65 0.32
CA GLY A 553 -21.53 -22.20 -0.75
C GLY A 553 -20.38 -23.15 -1.08
N VAL A 554 -20.39 -24.39 -0.56
CA VAL A 554 -19.45 -25.45 -0.96
C VAL A 554 -20.11 -26.41 -1.95
N TYR A 555 -19.42 -26.66 -3.05
CA TYR A 555 -19.89 -27.47 -4.17
C TYR A 555 -18.92 -28.63 -4.45
N PRO A 556 -19.12 -29.80 -3.83
CA PRO A 556 -18.26 -30.96 -4.04
C PRO A 556 -18.59 -31.68 -5.35
N TRP A 557 -17.56 -32.00 -6.12
CA TRP A 557 -17.62 -32.72 -7.38
C TRP A 557 -16.67 -33.92 -7.36
N VAL A 558 -17.21 -35.07 -7.74
CA VAL A 558 -16.44 -36.30 -7.94
C VAL A 558 -16.60 -36.66 -9.41
N THR A 559 -15.50 -37.02 -10.06
CA THR A 559 -15.54 -37.40 -11.48
C THR A 559 -16.32 -38.70 -11.67
N ALA A 560 -17.11 -38.78 -12.73
CA ALA A 560 -17.92 -39.96 -13.05
C ALA A 560 -17.07 -41.18 -13.46
N GLY A 561 -15.85 -40.93 -13.96
CA GLY A 561 -14.85 -41.93 -14.27
C GLY A 561 -13.82 -42.12 -13.15
N SER A 562 -12.69 -42.73 -13.48
CA SER A 562 -11.59 -42.89 -12.50
C SER A 562 -10.88 -41.59 -12.15
N ASP A 563 -10.75 -40.70 -13.13
CA ASP A 563 -9.99 -39.44 -13.09
C ASP A 563 -10.48 -38.53 -14.24
N LEU A 564 -10.00 -37.28 -14.26
CA LEU A 564 -10.39 -36.29 -15.27
C LEU A 564 -10.07 -36.72 -16.70
N GLU A 565 -8.95 -37.41 -16.91
CA GLU A 565 -8.56 -37.93 -18.23
C GLU A 565 -9.56 -38.94 -18.78
N GLY A 566 -10.31 -39.63 -17.91
CA GLY A 566 -11.37 -40.55 -18.29
C GLY A 566 -12.41 -39.93 -19.22
N TYR A 567 -12.76 -38.65 -19.04
CA TYR A 567 -13.72 -37.97 -19.91
C TYR A 567 -13.23 -37.86 -21.36
N PHE A 568 -11.93 -37.59 -21.53
CA PHE A 568 -11.23 -37.51 -22.82
C PHE A 568 -10.90 -38.89 -23.42
N CYS A 569 -11.35 -39.97 -22.75
CA CYS A 569 -11.22 -41.33 -23.24
C CYS A 569 -12.58 -41.95 -23.61
N SER A 570 -13.68 -41.20 -23.57
CA SER A 570 -15.02 -41.73 -23.92
C SER A 570 -15.16 -41.96 -25.42
N ALA A 571 -15.94 -42.98 -25.83
CA ALA A 571 -16.13 -43.30 -27.25
C ALA A 571 -16.77 -42.13 -28.01
N LYS A 572 -17.76 -41.47 -27.41
CA LYS A 572 -18.43 -40.29 -27.99
C LYS A 572 -17.45 -39.13 -28.23
N TYR A 573 -16.54 -38.88 -27.28
CA TYR A 573 -15.52 -37.85 -27.42
C TYR A 573 -14.54 -38.20 -28.55
N LEU A 574 -14.03 -39.43 -28.60
CA LEU A 574 -13.09 -39.85 -29.64
C LEU A 574 -13.72 -39.83 -31.04
N ALA A 575 -14.98 -40.28 -31.14
CA ALA A 575 -15.77 -40.21 -32.37
C ALA A 575 -15.92 -38.75 -32.86
N ALA A 576 -16.24 -37.82 -31.95
CA ALA A 576 -16.36 -36.40 -32.28
C ALA A 576 -15.01 -35.74 -32.62
N LEU A 577 -13.93 -36.11 -31.91
CA LEU A 577 -12.61 -35.50 -32.09
C LEU A 577 -11.96 -35.90 -33.42
N TYR A 578 -12.09 -37.18 -33.78
CA TYR A 578 -11.45 -37.78 -34.95
C TYR A 578 -12.40 -37.97 -36.13
N ASN A 579 -13.67 -37.59 -35.99
CA ASN A 579 -14.71 -37.78 -36.99
C ASN A 579 -14.83 -39.26 -37.45
N VAL A 580 -14.81 -40.17 -36.48
CA VAL A 580 -14.96 -41.62 -36.67
C VAL A 580 -16.28 -42.11 -36.07
N SER A 581 -16.71 -43.32 -36.42
CA SER A 581 -17.93 -43.89 -35.81
C SER A 581 -17.72 -44.21 -34.32
N GLU A 582 -18.79 -44.14 -33.51
CA GLU A 582 -18.71 -44.51 -32.09
C GLU A 582 -18.26 -45.98 -31.89
N VAL A 583 -18.62 -46.86 -32.84
CA VAL A 583 -18.20 -48.28 -32.82
C VAL A 583 -16.69 -48.40 -32.99
N GLU A 584 -16.12 -47.68 -33.95
CA GLU A 584 -14.67 -47.65 -34.20
C GLU A 584 -13.91 -47.05 -33.01
N ALA A 585 -14.44 -45.97 -32.43
CA ALA A 585 -13.89 -45.38 -31.21
C ALA A 585 -13.90 -46.36 -30.02
N GLU A 586 -14.97 -47.15 -29.86
CA GLU A 586 -15.05 -48.17 -28.81
C GLU A 586 -14.05 -49.32 -29.02
N GLU A 587 -13.80 -49.71 -30.28
CA GLU A 587 -12.74 -50.67 -30.58
C GLU A 587 -11.36 -50.14 -30.19
N TRP A 588 -11.08 -48.85 -30.45
CA TRP A 588 -9.81 -48.23 -30.06
C TRP A 588 -9.65 -48.24 -28.54
N ARG A 589 -10.70 -47.88 -27.80
CA ARG A 589 -10.70 -47.94 -26.32
C ARG A 589 -10.45 -49.35 -25.81
N SER A 590 -11.14 -50.34 -26.39
CA SER A 590 -11.01 -51.75 -25.98
C SER A 590 -9.60 -52.28 -26.24
N LYS A 591 -9.03 -51.99 -27.42
CA LYS A 591 -7.64 -52.34 -27.78
C LYS A 591 -6.64 -51.63 -26.83
N ALA A 592 -6.86 -50.36 -26.51
CA ALA A 592 -6.01 -49.60 -25.60
C ALA A 592 -6.06 -50.17 -24.18
N ALA A 593 -7.25 -50.47 -23.67
CA ALA A 593 -7.44 -51.09 -22.37
C ALA A 593 -6.72 -52.45 -22.29
N ALA A 594 -6.86 -53.29 -23.32
CA ALA A 594 -6.23 -54.61 -23.40
C ALA A 594 -4.70 -54.57 -23.31
N ASN A 595 -4.05 -53.50 -23.79
CA ASN A 595 -2.59 -53.34 -23.75
C ASN A 595 -2.04 -52.89 -22.37
N ILE A 596 -2.90 -52.55 -21.41
CA ILE A 596 -2.47 -52.00 -20.11
C ILE A 596 -2.18 -53.11 -19.10
N GLY A 597 -0.93 -53.26 -18.68
CA GLY A 597 -0.53 -54.23 -17.65
C GLY A 597 -1.04 -53.87 -16.24
N LYS A 598 -1.23 -54.90 -15.39
CA LYS A 598 -1.60 -54.77 -13.96
C LYS A 598 -2.86 -53.95 -13.67
N ALA A 599 -3.81 -53.90 -14.62
CA ALA A 599 -5.06 -53.14 -14.45
C ALA A 599 -5.88 -53.65 -13.25
N LYS A 600 -6.01 -54.97 -13.11
CA LYS A 600 -6.74 -55.61 -12.00
C LYS A 600 -6.13 -55.22 -10.64
N ASP A 601 -4.82 -55.36 -10.48
CA ASP A 601 -4.16 -55.01 -9.22
C ASP A 601 -4.40 -53.53 -8.83
N HIS A 602 -4.29 -52.61 -9.79
CA HIS A 602 -4.53 -51.19 -9.54
C HIS A 602 -5.99 -50.88 -9.17
N PHE A 603 -6.94 -51.51 -9.85
CA PHE A 603 -8.37 -51.37 -9.55
C PHE A 603 -8.66 -51.83 -8.12
N PHE A 604 -8.16 -53.00 -7.74
CA PHE A 604 -8.37 -53.57 -6.40
C PHE A 604 -7.69 -52.74 -5.30
N GLU A 605 -6.46 -52.25 -5.54
CA GLU A 605 -5.78 -51.36 -4.59
C GLU A 605 -6.54 -50.06 -4.35
N LYS A 606 -7.08 -49.44 -5.41
CA LYS A 606 -7.86 -48.20 -5.30
C LYS A 606 -9.20 -48.43 -4.60
N ARG A 607 -9.93 -49.48 -4.98
CA ARG A 607 -11.16 -49.90 -4.29
C ARG A 607 -10.91 -50.15 -2.81
N LYS A 608 -9.81 -50.84 -2.44
CA LYS A 608 -9.45 -51.07 -1.04
C LYS A 608 -9.31 -49.77 -0.24
N LYS A 609 -8.68 -48.74 -0.82
CA LYS A 609 -8.53 -47.42 -0.17
C LYS A 609 -9.87 -46.72 0.01
N ILE A 610 -10.76 -46.78 -1.00
CA ILE A 610 -12.11 -46.20 -0.94
C ILE A 610 -12.94 -46.87 0.14
N VAL A 611 -12.99 -48.21 0.16
CA VAL A 611 -13.75 -48.99 1.14
C VAL A 611 -13.29 -48.64 2.56
N TYR A 612 -11.98 -48.59 2.79
CA TYR A 612 -11.44 -48.22 4.10
C TYR A 612 -11.82 -46.78 4.52
N ALA A 613 -11.85 -45.84 3.58
CA ALA A 613 -12.14 -44.44 3.86
C ALA A 613 -13.64 -44.14 4.07
N LEU A 614 -14.54 -44.78 3.31
CA LEU A 614 -15.98 -44.46 3.30
C LEU A 614 -16.86 -45.50 4.00
N TRP A 615 -16.39 -46.74 4.15
CA TRP A 615 -17.14 -47.87 4.73
C TRP A 615 -16.26 -48.69 5.69
N PRO A 616 -15.74 -48.07 6.78
CA PRO A 616 -14.89 -48.77 7.75
C PRO A 616 -15.60 -49.95 8.44
N ASP A 617 -16.93 -49.86 8.60
CA ASP A 617 -17.76 -50.87 9.27
C ASP A 617 -18.40 -51.90 8.30
N GLY A 618 -18.04 -51.86 7.01
CA GLY A 618 -18.56 -52.75 5.96
C GLY A 618 -19.88 -52.29 5.32
N GLY A 619 -20.17 -52.77 4.10
CA GLY A 619 -21.37 -52.42 3.33
C GLY A 619 -21.12 -51.87 1.91
N SER A 620 -19.86 -51.71 1.50
CA SER A 620 -19.49 -51.35 0.12
C SER A 620 -19.60 -52.56 -0.84
N PRO A 621 -19.97 -52.35 -2.12
CA PRO A 621 -20.00 -53.42 -3.13
C PRO A 621 -18.64 -54.10 -3.30
N SER A 622 -18.66 -55.43 -3.54
CA SER A 622 -17.45 -56.23 -3.71
C SER A 622 -16.65 -55.74 -4.92
N ALA A 623 -15.35 -55.49 -4.72
CA ALA A 623 -14.45 -55.10 -5.81
C ALA A 623 -14.40 -56.16 -6.94
N GLN A 624 -14.58 -57.44 -6.60
CA GLN A 624 -14.61 -58.53 -7.59
C GLN A 624 -15.92 -58.51 -8.39
N GLU A 625 -17.07 -58.25 -7.75
CA GLU A 625 -18.36 -58.13 -8.44
C GLU A 625 -18.37 -56.93 -9.40
N LEU A 626 -17.82 -55.78 -8.99
CA LEU A 626 -17.71 -54.60 -9.85
C LEU A 626 -16.77 -54.84 -11.03
N TRP A 627 -15.66 -55.55 -10.82
CA TRP A 627 -14.72 -55.91 -11.87
C TRP A 627 -15.36 -56.84 -12.91
N ASP A 628 -16.10 -57.85 -12.45
CA ASP A 628 -16.76 -58.82 -13.33
C ASP A 628 -17.96 -58.20 -14.06
N ALA A 629 -18.75 -57.36 -13.38
CA ALA A 629 -19.86 -56.62 -13.97
C ALA A 629 -19.41 -55.68 -15.10
N ALA A 630 -18.20 -55.13 -15.01
CA ALA A 630 -17.60 -54.29 -16.05
C ALA A 630 -16.92 -55.10 -17.18
N GLY A 631 -17.13 -56.42 -17.23
CA GLY A 631 -16.57 -57.31 -18.26
C GLY A 631 -15.09 -57.64 -18.06
N GLY A 632 -14.58 -57.50 -16.83
CA GLY A 632 -13.19 -57.72 -16.50
C GLY A 632 -12.31 -56.55 -16.92
N LYS A 633 -11.29 -56.82 -17.75
CA LYS A 633 -10.34 -55.79 -18.20
C LYS A 633 -10.96 -54.99 -19.35
N SER A 634 -11.53 -53.84 -19.03
CA SER A 634 -12.27 -53.00 -19.96
C SER A 634 -11.90 -51.52 -19.79
N PRO A 635 -12.30 -50.63 -20.71
CA PRO A 635 -12.05 -49.20 -20.57
C PRO A 635 -12.60 -48.59 -19.26
N GLY A 636 -13.64 -49.20 -18.66
CA GLY A 636 -14.23 -48.75 -17.39
C GLY A 636 -13.48 -49.21 -16.14
N THR A 637 -12.63 -50.23 -16.24
CA THR A 637 -11.85 -50.78 -15.10
C THR A 637 -10.38 -50.37 -15.12
N VAL A 638 -10.01 -49.49 -16.05
CA VAL A 638 -8.64 -48.98 -16.21
C VAL A 638 -8.61 -47.48 -15.92
N LYS A 639 -7.57 -47.02 -15.24
CA LYS A 639 -7.39 -45.60 -14.90
C LYS A 639 -7.27 -44.77 -16.19
N GLY A 640 -8.02 -43.69 -16.31
CA GLY A 640 -8.09 -42.82 -17.49
C GLY A 640 -6.74 -42.26 -17.88
N LYS A 641 -5.87 -41.85 -16.95
CA LYS A 641 -4.46 -41.47 -17.26
C LYS A 641 -3.71 -42.53 -18.05
N LYS A 642 -3.89 -43.82 -17.70
CA LYS A 642 -3.25 -44.94 -18.41
C LYS A 642 -3.93 -45.21 -19.74
N LEU A 643 -5.26 -45.14 -19.77
CA LEU A 643 -6.05 -45.34 -20.99
C LEU A 643 -5.74 -44.26 -22.03
N HIS A 644 -5.67 -42.99 -21.63
CA HIS A 644 -5.29 -41.84 -22.45
C HIS A 644 -3.91 -42.04 -23.09
N LYS A 645 -2.92 -42.46 -22.30
CA LYS A 645 -1.57 -42.77 -22.82
C LYS A 645 -1.56 -43.91 -23.83
N ALA A 646 -2.33 -44.97 -23.59
CA ALA A 646 -2.44 -46.10 -24.51
C ALA A 646 -3.21 -45.73 -25.80
N LEU A 647 -4.25 -44.90 -25.69
CA LEU A 647 -5.04 -44.41 -26.81
C LEU A 647 -4.18 -43.61 -27.81
N LYS A 648 -3.24 -42.79 -27.34
CA LYS A 648 -2.30 -42.06 -28.23
C LYS A 648 -1.55 -42.98 -29.17
N GLN A 649 -1.09 -44.13 -28.68
CA GLN A 649 -0.37 -45.10 -29.52
C GLN A 649 -1.29 -45.70 -30.58
N ILE A 650 -2.55 -45.96 -30.24
CA ILE A 650 -3.54 -46.51 -31.16
C ILE A 650 -3.92 -45.49 -32.22
N VAL A 651 -4.28 -44.28 -31.83
CA VAL A 651 -4.62 -43.16 -32.73
C VAL A 651 -3.49 -42.92 -33.73
N LYS A 652 -2.24 -42.86 -33.24
CA LYS A 652 -1.06 -42.71 -34.08
C LYS A 652 -0.88 -43.86 -35.07
N SER A 653 -1.15 -45.10 -34.65
CA SER A 653 -1.10 -46.27 -35.53
C SER A 653 -2.19 -46.27 -36.61
N GLN A 654 -3.30 -45.58 -36.38
CA GLN A 654 -4.39 -45.38 -37.36
C GLN A 654 -4.13 -44.17 -38.28
N GLY A 655 -2.98 -43.50 -38.17
CA GLY A 655 -2.64 -42.34 -39.00
C GLY A 655 -3.31 -41.03 -38.58
N MET A 656 -3.90 -40.99 -37.38
CA MET A 656 -4.57 -39.81 -36.83
C MET A 656 -3.60 -38.98 -35.96
N ASP A 657 -3.90 -37.69 -35.77
CA ASP A 657 -3.06 -36.78 -35.00
C ASP A 657 -3.20 -37.02 -33.48
N ASP A 658 -2.17 -37.59 -32.87
CA ASP A 658 -2.10 -37.86 -31.42
C ASP A 658 -1.92 -36.58 -30.58
N LYS A 659 -1.47 -35.47 -31.19
CA LYS A 659 -1.31 -34.19 -30.49
C LYS A 659 -2.63 -33.60 -30.02
N LEU A 660 -3.73 -33.93 -30.69
CA LEU A 660 -5.08 -33.51 -30.27
C LEU A 660 -5.45 -34.09 -28.90
N LEU A 661 -5.06 -35.34 -28.62
CA LEU A 661 -5.23 -35.96 -27.30
C LEU A 661 -4.26 -35.38 -26.27
N ASP A 662 -3.01 -35.08 -26.64
CA ASP A 662 -2.04 -34.40 -25.76
C ASP A 662 -2.52 -33.02 -25.31
N ALA A 663 -3.16 -32.28 -26.20
CA ALA A 663 -3.69 -30.95 -25.94
C ALA A 663 -5.04 -30.96 -25.20
N PHE A 664 -5.65 -32.15 -25.01
CA PHE A 664 -7.02 -32.30 -24.51
C PHE A 664 -8.02 -31.45 -25.33
N ALA A 665 -7.87 -31.47 -26.66
CA ALA A 665 -8.66 -30.64 -27.57
C ALA A 665 -10.13 -31.06 -27.58
N ILE A 666 -11.04 -30.10 -27.42
CA ILE A 666 -12.48 -30.37 -27.40
C ILE A 666 -13.07 -29.94 -28.74
N PRO A 667 -13.70 -30.85 -29.50
CA PRO A 667 -14.26 -30.52 -30.81
C PRO A 667 -15.48 -29.58 -30.67
N VAL A 668 -15.68 -28.74 -31.68
CA VAL A 668 -16.76 -27.73 -31.69
C VAL A 668 -18.12 -28.42 -31.59
N GLY A 669 -18.95 -28.00 -30.63
CA GLY A 669 -20.28 -28.57 -30.40
C GLY A 669 -20.31 -29.81 -29.49
N PHE A 670 -19.16 -30.30 -29.03
CA PHE A 670 -19.07 -31.34 -28.01
C PHE A 670 -18.80 -30.72 -26.64
N VAL A 671 -19.47 -31.23 -25.60
CA VAL A 671 -19.30 -30.75 -24.22
C VAL A 671 -18.72 -31.90 -23.39
N VAL A 672 -17.60 -31.64 -22.74
CA VAL A 672 -16.99 -32.57 -21.78
C VAL A 672 -17.41 -32.19 -20.36
N ALA A 673 -17.70 -33.20 -19.53
CA ALA A 673 -18.08 -33.04 -18.11
C ALA A 673 -19.22 -32.03 -17.88
N GLU A 674 -20.38 -32.27 -18.50
CA GLU A 674 -21.57 -31.41 -18.39
C GLU A 674 -22.05 -31.21 -16.95
N GLU A 675 -21.85 -32.20 -16.09
CA GLU A 675 -22.13 -32.13 -14.66
C GLU A 675 -21.32 -31.03 -13.96
N LEU A 676 -20.05 -30.83 -14.33
CA LEU A 676 -19.22 -29.77 -13.76
C LEU A 676 -19.76 -28.40 -14.15
N LYS A 677 -20.26 -28.26 -15.38
CA LYS A 677 -20.90 -27.02 -15.85
C LYS A 677 -22.03 -26.62 -14.93
N THR A 678 -22.93 -27.58 -14.68
CA THR A 678 -24.14 -27.39 -13.88
C THR A 678 -23.78 -26.98 -12.46
N ILE A 679 -22.76 -27.63 -11.88
CA ILE A 679 -22.26 -27.29 -10.54
C ILE A 679 -21.71 -25.87 -10.49
N LEU A 680 -20.88 -25.47 -11.46
CA LEU A 680 -20.29 -24.13 -11.48
C LEU A 680 -21.34 -23.05 -11.77
N GLU A 681 -22.29 -23.29 -12.68
CA GLU A 681 -23.39 -22.36 -12.94
C GLU A 681 -24.30 -22.19 -11.72
N THR A 682 -24.57 -23.27 -10.99
CA THR A 682 -25.32 -23.21 -9.73
C THR A 682 -24.55 -22.39 -8.69
N ALA A 683 -23.24 -22.61 -8.57
CA ALA A 683 -22.39 -21.86 -7.66
C ALA A 683 -22.32 -20.36 -7.98
N LEU A 684 -22.35 -19.99 -9.27
CA LEU A 684 -22.38 -18.59 -9.71
C LEU A 684 -23.76 -17.93 -9.60
N ALA A 685 -24.84 -18.71 -9.68
CA ALA A 685 -26.22 -18.21 -9.59
C ALA A 685 -26.73 -18.06 -8.15
N ALA A 686 -26.10 -18.73 -7.19
CA ALA A 686 -26.43 -18.61 -5.77
C ALA A 686 -26.00 -17.23 -5.23
N GLU A 687 -26.97 -16.33 -5.02
CA GLU A 687 -26.78 -14.98 -4.45
C GLU A 687 -26.23 -14.97 -3.02
#